data_AF-A0A7Y4R2V3-F1
#
_entry.id   AF-A0A7Y4R2V3-F1
#
_cell.length_a   1.000
_cell.length_b   1.000
_cell.length_c   1.000
_cell.angle_alpha   90.00
_cell.angle_beta   90.00
_cell.angle_gamma   90.00
#
_symmetry.space_group_name_H-M   'P 1'
#
loop_
_entity.id
_entity.type
_entity.pdbx_description
1 polymer ?
#
loop_
_entity_poly.entity_id
_entity_poly.type
_entity_poly.pdbx_seq_one_letter_code
_entity_poly.pdbx_strand_id
1 'polypeptide(L)'
;MQRPRILFVFLNFILFGTALAQEHGFPFANTITLKELAKTKYELDSAANAIVINEFGEAYFDNETGRLVVNIHKLIKILTKEGLEQGNFEIGLRIGDKSQDELVTIKGVTHFLKEGSKKMAELNRKSIFREKNPTYELVKFSMPNVEVGSIVEVMYTISTPFILNFWPWEFQSDIPKLYSEYWAQIPAKYDYNISLRGALKLDKKEDQLVQECLRVGGGVSDCSLIKFGMKNIPAFKEEKYMTAKSNFLSAINFELSEVRYFDGRIDKLTKEWKDVAEELFESQSFGAQIRKSKNLFEDNLSSIISSATDPLLKAKSIYYWILSRYEWNERFGEYTDKGVKVAFEDKKGNVADINLSLLGALQAAGLTAHPVIISTRRNGLLTSLYPVLTEFNYVIVMVKIGEESFLLDATDPLIPFGMLPMRCLNGTGRLLMKKEAPEINLMPKSKSRTVSTLNLKLTDAGDLIGTLQIKYHGYDAIDKRREIKSFADIAAYTKSISDRWKVRQIRNHKVDDLSDLEKPFTEEMEIEFNPHDASGADRIYLNPFIMGWNVNPFKSRERKYPVDFGVAQEEIILLNLEYPAGYKLDEIPKNMALALPNKGGMFKFNFNDLANKINIYYSLNLTKPVYDATEYLSLKDLFERMLQLKQTDLVFIKL
;
A
#
# COMPACT_ATOMS: atom_id res chain seq x y z
N MET A 1 84.90 21.31 -49.85
CA MET A 1 84.22 21.95 -48.70
C MET A 1 82.73 21.66 -48.80
N GLN A 2 82.17 21.23 -47.68
CA GLN A 2 80.81 20.74 -47.48
C GLN A 2 79.71 21.71 -47.92
N ARG A 3 78.55 21.16 -48.32
CA ARG A 3 77.25 21.40 -47.66
C ARG A 3 76.16 20.49 -48.27
N PRO A 4 75.50 19.63 -47.49
CA PRO A 4 74.36 18.84 -47.97
C PRO A 4 73.08 19.70 -47.93
N ARG A 5 72.22 19.54 -48.93
CA ARG A 5 70.85 20.09 -48.94
C ARG A 5 69.95 19.15 -48.14
N ILE A 6 69.54 19.58 -46.95
CA ILE A 6 68.48 18.95 -46.15
C ILE A 6 67.16 19.50 -46.68
N LEU A 7 66.34 18.65 -47.30
CA LEU A 7 64.97 18.95 -47.69
C LEU A 7 64.06 18.60 -46.50
N PHE A 8 63.47 19.62 -45.89
CA PHE A 8 62.51 19.50 -44.80
C PHE A 8 61.20 18.86 -45.31
N VAL A 9 60.88 17.66 -44.83
CA VAL A 9 59.55 17.04 -44.99
C VAL A 9 58.66 17.52 -43.85
N PHE A 10 57.69 18.38 -44.16
CA PHE A 10 56.64 18.77 -43.21
C PHE A 10 55.61 17.63 -43.12
N LEU A 11 55.69 16.85 -42.04
CA LEU A 11 54.69 15.84 -41.70
C LEU A 11 53.52 16.53 -40.97
N ASN A 12 52.41 16.76 -41.69
CA ASN A 12 51.15 17.23 -41.09
C ASN A 12 50.51 16.07 -40.30
N PHE A 13 50.70 16.08 -38.98
CA PHE A 13 49.98 15.21 -38.06
C PHE A 13 48.57 15.77 -37.86
N ILE A 14 47.60 15.25 -38.63
CA ILE A 14 46.17 15.50 -38.38
C ILE A 14 45.81 14.71 -37.12
N LEU A 15 45.83 15.38 -35.98
CA LEU A 15 45.19 14.92 -34.75
C LEU A 15 43.68 14.86 -35.00
N PHE A 16 43.17 13.65 -35.29
CA PHE A 16 41.75 13.34 -35.09
C PHE A 16 41.45 13.39 -33.60
N GLY A 17 41.09 14.58 -33.11
CA GLY A 17 40.41 14.71 -31.83
C GLY A 17 39.02 14.12 -31.98
N THR A 18 38.82 12.87 -31.59
CA THR A 18 37.50 12.36 -31.27
C THR A 18 37.03 13.11 -30.03
N ALA A 19 36.25 14.18 -30.23
CA ALA A 19 35.45 14.75 -29.18
C ALA A 19 34.49 13.64 -28.71
N LEU A 20 34.83 12.99 -27.61
CA LEU A 20 33.85 12.25 -26.82
C LEU A 20 32.88 13.31 -26.28
N ALA A 21 31.85 13.62 -27.07
CA ALA A 21 30.70 14.33 -26.55
C ALA A 21 30.20 13.52 -25.35
N GLN A 22 30.17 14.11 -24.17
CA GLN A 22 29.47 13.52 -23.04
C GLN A 22 27.99 13.46 -23.47
N GLU A 23 27.48 12.26 -23.76
CA GLU A 23 26.09 12.08 -24.17
C GLU A 23 25.17 12.51 -23.01
N HIS A 24 24.57 13.70 -23.13
CA HIS A 24 23.52 14.17 -22.24
C HIS A 24 22.19 13.61 -22.77
N GLY A 25 21.63 12.64 -22.07
CA GLY A 25 20.37 12.01 -22.45
C GLY A 25 20.41 11.44 -23.87
N PHE A 26 19.32 11.60 -24.62
CA PHE A 26 19.22 11.15 -26.02
C PHE A 26 18.30 12.07 -26.84
N PRO A 27 18.52 12.21 -28.16
CA PRO A 27 17.77 13.18 -28.95
C PRO A 27 16.30 12.78 -29.15
N PHE A 28 15.41 13.78 -29.11
CA PHE A 28 13.98 13.60 -29.34
C PHE A 28 13.67 13.28 -30.81
N ALA A 29 12.73 12.37 -31.07
CA ALA A 29 12.15 12.02 -32.37
C ALA A 29 13.09 11.46 -33.47
N ASN A 30 14.41 11.58 -33.32
CA ASN A 30 15.40 11.23 -34.36
C ASN A 30 16.10 9.89 -34.14
N THR A 31 15.88 9.22 -33.01
CA THR A 31 16.62 8.02 -32.58
C THR A 31 16.00 6.70 -33.04
N ILE A 32 14.73 6.69 -33.46
CA ILE A 32 13.98 5.44 -33.69
C ILE A 32 14.13 4.90 -35.11
N THR A 33 14.62 3.67 -35.20
CA THR A 33 14.85 2.92 -36.44
C THR A 33 13.66 2.03 -36.83
N LEU A 34 13.59 1.64 -38.12
CA LEU A 34 12.59 0.67 -38.60
C LEU A 34 12.69 -0.69 -37.89
N LYS A 35 13.92 -1.12 -37.52
CA LYS A 35 14.16 -2.39 -36.83
C LYS A 35 13.52 -2.39 -35.44
N GLU A 36 13.61 -1.29 -34.71
CA GLU A 36 12.99 -1.14 -33.39
C GLU A 36 11.46 -1.11 -33.49
N LEU A 37 10.90 -0.47 -34.52
CA LEU A 37 9.46 -0.49 -34.80
C LEU A 37 8.96 -1.90 -35.18
N ALA A 38 9.74 -2.67 -35.93
CA ALA A 38 9.37 -4.03 -36.32
C ALA A 38 9.42 -5.06 -35.18
N LYS A 39 10.22 -4.81 -34.12
CA LYS A 39 10.33 -5.73 -32.98
C LYS A 39 9.04 -5.70 -32.16
N THR A 40 8.35 -6.83 -32.01
CA THR A 40 7.11 -6.95 -31.20
C THR A 40 7.25 -7.88 -30.01
N LYS A 41 8.47 -8.37 -29.74
CA LYS A 41 8.78 -9.25 -28.61
C LYS A 41 10.00 -8.75 -27.85
N TYR A 42 9.98 -8.93 -26.54
CA TYR A 42 11.12 -8.71 -25.67
C TYR A 42 11.73 -10.05 -25.25
N GLU A 43 13.03 -10.22 -25.49
CA GLU A 43 13.70 -11.53 -25.33
C GLU A 43 13.92 -11.91 -23.86
N LEU A 44 14.18 -10.94 -22.98
CA LEU A 44 14.42 -11.19 -21.56
C LEU A 44 13.12 -11.41 -20.76
N ASP A 45 11.99 -10.93 -21.28
CA ASP A 45 10.66 -11.21 -20.72
C ASP A 45 9.62 -11.27 -21.84
N SER A 46 9.36 -12.50 -22.33
CA SER A 46 8.38 -12.75 -23.38
C SER A 46 6.93 -12.47 -22.96
N ALA A 47 6.65 -12.30 -21.66
CA ALA A 47 5.33 -11.96 -21.14
C ALA A 47 5.11 -10.44 -20.99
N ALA A 48 6.11 -9.62 -21.33
CA ALA A 48 6.00 -8.17 -21.25
C ALA A 48 5.03 -7.62 -22.31
N ASN A 49 4.06 -6.82 -21.86
CA ASN A 49 3.08 -6.15 -22.74
C ASN A 49 3.65 -4.87 -23.39
N ALA A 50 4.62 -4.25 -22.73
CA ALA A 50 5.37 -3.09 -23.19
C ALA A 50 6.76 -3.08 -22.53
N ILE A 51 7.67 -2.24 -23.01
CA ILE A 51 9.00 -2.07 -22.43
C ILE A 51 9.49 -0.63 -22.59
N VAL A 52 10.09 -0.08 -21.54
CA VAL A 52 10.84 1.18 -21.65
C VAL A 52 12.19 0.89 -22.29
N ILE A 53 12.42 1.41 -23.49
CA ILE A 53 13.70 1.26 -24.20
C ILE A 53 14.76 2.12 -23.52
N ASN A 54 14.42 3.39 -23.29
CA ASN A 54 15.31 4.33 -22.66
C ASN A 54 14.49 5.32 -21.84
N GLU A 55 14.99 5.65 -20.66
CA GLU A 55 14.40 6.63 -19.76
C GLU A 55 15.54 7.45 -19.17
N PHE A 56 15.42 8.76 -19.30
CA PHE A 56 16.40 9.71 -18.79
C PHE A 56 15.69 10.77 -17.96
N GLY A 57 16.28 11.07 -16.80
CA GLY A 57 15.85 12.15 -15.94
C GLY A 57 17.01 13.04 -15.54
N GLU A 58 16.74 14.33 -15.45
CA GLU A 58 17.69 15.30 -14.92
C GLU A 58 16.95 16.24 -13.97
N ALA A 59 17.52 16.44 -12.78
CA ALA A 59 17.02 17.39 -11.82
C ALA A 59 18.12 18.37 -11.41
N TYR A 60 17.81 19.67 -11.44
CA TYR A 60 18.75 20.75 -11.12
C TYR A 60 18.01 22.00 -10.64
N PHE A 61 18.70 22.91 -9.97
CA PHE A 61 18.13 24.19 -9.56
C PHE A 61 18.27 25.22 -10.66
N ASP A 62 17.16 25.86 -11.02
CA ASP A 62 17.12 26.92 -12.01
C ASP A 62 17.69 28.24 -11.47
N ASN A 63 18.48 28.93 -12.28
CA ASN A 63 19.18 30.16 -11.88
C ASN A 63 18.25 31.37 -11.77
N GLU A 64 17.19 31.42 -12.57
CA GLU A 64 16.29 32.58 -12.58
C GLU A 64 15.29 32.51 -11.44
N THR A 65 14.71 31.33 -11.23
CA THR A 65 13.62 31.11 -10.27
C THR A 65 14.10 30.55 -8.93
N GLY A 66 15.30 29.95 -8.88
CA GLY A 66 15.77 29.19 -7.72
C GLY A 66 14.97 27.92 -7.43
N ARG A 67 14.07 27.53 -8.33
CA ARG A 67 13.22 26.34 -8.18
C ARG A 67 13.94 25.10 -8.69
N LEU A 68 13.55 23.94 -8.16
CA LEU A 68 14.04 22.66 -8.67
C LEU A 68 13.31 22.35 -9.98
N VAL A 69 14.06 22.17 -11.06
CA VAL A 69 13.56 21.77 -12.37
C VAL A 69 13.88 20.30 -12.60
N VAL A 70 12.90 19.57 -13.12
CA VAL A 70 13.01 18.14 -13.40
C VAL A 70 12.60 17.88 -14.83
N ASN A 71 13.56 17.44 -15.65
CA ASN A 71 13.35 17.01 -17.02
C ASN A 71 13.21 15.49 -17.05
N ILE A 72 12.22 15.00 -17.78
CA ILE A 72 11.94 13.56 -17.93
C ILE A 72 11.74 13.26 -19.40
N HIS A 73 12.42 12.23 -19.92
CA HIS A 73 12.31 11.75 -21.30
C HIS A 73 12.22 10.23 -21.32
N LYS A 74 11.18 9.69 -21.95
CA LYS A 74 10.91 8.23 -22.00
C LYS A 74 10.60 7.76 -23.41
N LEU A 75 11.14 6.61 -23.80
CA LEU A 75 10.74 5.83 -24.98
C LEU A 75 10.14 4.50 -24.53
N ILE A 76 8.88 4.28 -24.87
CA ILE A 76 8.11 3.10 -24.49
C ILE A 76 7.68 2.35 -25.75
N LYS A 77 8.05 1.08 -25.83
CA LYS A 77 7.65 0.19 -26.92
C LYS A 77 6.43 -0.62 -26.52
N ILE A 78 5.41 -0.63 -27.39
CA ILE A 78 4.21 -1.44 -27.23
C ILE A 78 4.40 -2.80 -27.91
N LEU A 79 4.18 -3.89 -27.17
CA LEU A 79 4.42 -5.26 -27.63
C LEU A 79 3.12 -6.05 -27.86
N THR A 80 2.09 -5.80 -27.07
CA THR A 80 0.78 -6.48 -27.12
C THR A 80 -0.39 -5.50 -27.04
N LYS A 81 -1.62 -5.99 -27.19
CA LYS A 81 -2.84 -5.17 -27.06
C LYS A 81 -3.02 -4.64 -25.65
N GLU A 82 -2.68 -5.45 -24.64
CA GLU A 82 -2.71 -5.08 -23.23
C GLU A 82 -1.70 -3.95 -22.93
N GLY A 83 -0.65 -3.83 -23.74
CA GLY A 83 0.35 -2.77 -23.62
C GLY A 83 -0.13 -1.40 -24.10
N LEU A 84 -1.26 -1.30 -24.82
CA LEU A 84 -1.78 -0.03 -25.35
C LEU A 84 -2.05 1.00 -24.25
N GLU A 85 -2.37 0.55 -23.04
CA GLU A 85 -2.56 1.40 -21.86
C GLU A 85 -1.31 2.24 -21.51
N GLN A 86 -0.11 1.80 -21.90
CA GLN A 86 1.13 2.55 -21.70
C GLN A 86 1.25 3.77 -22.65
N GLY A 87 0.27 3.98 -23.52
CA GLY A 87 0.06 5.22 -24.26
C GLY A 87 -0.74 6.28 -23.50
N ASN A 88 -1.31 5.93 -22.33
CA ASN A 88 -2.03 6.85 -21.45
C ASN A 88 -1.10 7.32 -20.33
N PHE A 89 -1.04 8.62 -20.10
CA PHE A 89 -0.14 9.23 -19.11
C PHE A 89 -0.93 10.04 -18.10
N GLU A 90 -0.46 9.96 -16.86
CA GLU A 90 -0.93 10.77 -15.74
C GLU A 90 0.29 11.34 -15.01
N ILE A 91 0.37 12.66 -14.90
CA ILE A 91 1.44 13.39 -14.20
C ILE A 91 0.81 14.11 -13.00
N GLY A 92 1.20 13.72 -11.79
CA GLY A 92 0.80 14.40 -10.56
C GLY A 92 1.66 15.61 -10.26
N LEU A 93 1.02 16.75 -10.00
CA LEU A 93 1.63 18.01 -9.58
C LEU A 93 1.17 18.32 -8.15
N ARG A 94 2.10 18.42 -7.21
CA ARG A 94 1.79 18.68 -5.80
C ARG A 94 1.29 20.12 -5.60
N ILE A 95 0.28 20.27 -4.75
CA ILE A 95 -0.23 21.56 -4.28
C ILE A 95 0.00 21.65 -2.78
N GLY A 96 0.74 22.66 -2.34
CA GLY A 96 0.84 23.09 -0.95
C GLY A 96 0.07 24.38 -0.70
N ASP A 97 0.10 24.86 0.54
CA ASP A 97 -0.73 26.00 0.97
C ASP A 97 -0.48 27.30 0.18
N LYS A 98 0.78 27.54 -0.20
CA LYS A 98 1.22 28.78 -0.89
C LYS A 98 2.09 28.51 -2.12
N SER A 99 2.29 27.25 -2.48
CA SER A 99 3.20 26.84 -3.52
C SER A 99 2.70 25.59 -4.21
N GLN A 100 3.02 25.40 -5.48
CA GLN A 100 2.61 24.22 -6.25
C GLN A 100 3.66 23.87 -7.29
N ASP A 101 3.69 22.61 -7.70
CA ASP A 101 4.42 22.17 -8.86
C ASP A 101 3.83 22.77 -10.13
N GLU A 102 4.67 23.00 -11.12
CA GLU A 102 4.29 23.58 -12.40
C GLU A 102 4.79 22.69 -13.54
N LEU A 103 3.88 22.23 -14.41
CA LEU A 103 4.26 21.59 -15.67
C LEU A 103 4.66 22.68 -16.68
N VAL A 104 5.96 22.84 -16.91
CA VAL A 104 6.54 23.88 -17.76
C VAL A 104 6.42 23.52 -19.23
N THR A 105 6.86 22.32 -19.60
CA THR A 105 6.78 21.83 -20.99
C THR A 105 6.29 20.40 -21.04
N ILE A 106 5.62 20.07 -22.14
CA ILE A 106 5.23 18.71 -22.49
C ILE A 106 5.24 18.56 -24.01
N LYS A 107 5.89 17.50 -24.48
CA LYS A 107 5.93 17.07 -25.87
C LYS A 107 5.80 15.55 -25.90
N GLY A 108 5.15 15.05 -26.93
CA GLY A 108 5.05 13.61 -27.15
C GLY A 108 4.90 13.31 -28.62
N VAL A 109 5.38 12.15 -29.03
CA VAL A 109 5.17 11.61 -30.36
C VAL A 109 5.01 10.09 -30.31
N THR A 110 4.08 9.57 -31.10
CA THR A 110 3.97 8.14 -31.35
C THR A 110 4.60 7.84 -32.70
N HIS A 111 5.59 6.94 -32.70
CA HIS A 111 6.22 6.40 -33.91
C HIS A 111 5.57 5.05 -34.23
N PHE A 112 5.08 4.87 -35.44
CA PHE A 112 4.39 3.66 -35.87
C PHE A 112 4.67 3.36 -37.33
N LEU A 113 4.29 2.15 -37.78
CA LEU A 113 4.41 1.75 -39.17
C LEU A 113 3.06 1.91 -39.88
N LYS A 114 3.05 2.58 -41.02
CA LYS A 114 1.92 2.61 -41.95
C LYS A 114 2.42 2.27 -43.34
N GLU A 115 1.85 1.23 -43.94
CA GLU A 115 2.21 0.75 -45.29
C GLU A 115 3.73 0.48 -45.42
N GLY A 116 4.34 -0.08 -44.37
CA GLY A 116 5.79 -0.39 -44.34
C GLY A 116 6.71 0.82 -44.13
N SER A 117 6.17 2.03 -44.02
CA SER A 117 6.93 3.26 -43.77
C SER A 117 6.77 3.76 -42.33
N LYS A 118 7.83 4.35 -41.76
CA LYS A 118 7.77 5.04 -40.45
C LYS A 118 6.88 6.27 -40.58
N LYS A 119 5.91 6.41 -39.68
CA LYS A 119 5.08 7.60 -39.49
C LYS A 119 5.14 8.07 -38.04
N MET A 120 4.76 9.33 -37.83
CA MET A 120 4.75 9.98 -36.53
C MET A 120 3.40 10.68 -36.33
N ALA A 121 2.86 10.61 -35.12
CA ALA A 121 1.71 11.38 -34.67
C ALA A 121 2.08 12.14 -33.41
N GLU A 122 2.04 13.47 -33.46
CA GLU A 122 2.42 14.33 -32.33
C GLU A 122 1.27 14.52 -31.36
N LEU A 123 1.60 14.58 -30.06
CA LEU A 123 0.66 14.90 -29.01
C LEU A 123 0.06 16.28 -29.24
N ASN A 124 -1.26 16.33 -29.36
CA ASN A 124 -1.98 17.60 -29.45
C ASN A 124 -2.11 18.22 -28.06
N ARG A 125 -1.65 19.47 -27.88
CA ARG A 125 -1.81 20.17 -26.59
C ARG A 125 -3.27 20.31 -26.14
N LYS A 126 -4.23 20.28 -27.08
CA LYS A 126 -5.67 20.34 -26.77
C LYS A 126 -6.22 19.04 -26.19
N SER A 127 -5.51 17.91 -26.30
CA SER A 127 -5.92 16.62 -25.71
C SER A 127 -5.32 16.38 -24.32
N ILE A 128 -4.76 17.44 -23.70
CA ILE A 128 -4.23 17.40 -22.34
C ILE A 128 -5.29 17.94 -21.39
N PHE A 129 -5.68 17.12 -20.43
CA PHE A 129 -6.69 17.43 -19.43
C PHE A 129 -6.05 17.62 -18.07
N ARG A 130 -6.66 18.46 -17.23
CA ARG A 130 -6.21 18.75 -15.87
C ARG A 130 -7.35 18.51 -14.90
N GLU A 131 -7.07 17.76 -13.85
CA GLU A 131 -8.02 17.45 -12.78
C GLU A 131 -7.40 17.88 -11.44
N LYS A 132 -8.04 18.79 -10.72
CA LYS A 132 -7.47 19.41 -9.52
C LYS A 132 -8.26 19.04 -8.27
N ASN A 133 -7.56 18.76 -7.19
CA ASN A 133 -8.11 18.69 -5.84
C ASN A 133 -7.26 19.56 -4.88
N PRO A 134 -7.56 19.58 -3.57
CA PRO A 134 -6.85 20.44 -2.62
C PRO A 134 -5.34 20.18 -2.46
N THR A 135 -4.85 18.97 -2.74
CA THR A 135 -3.45 18.57 -2.46
C THR A 135 -2.64 18.20 -3.70
N TYR A 136 -3.30 17.96 -4.84
CA TYR A 136 -2.64 17.71 -6.12
C TYR A 136 -3.48 18.11 -7.33
N GLU A 137 -2.80 18.30 -8.46
CA GLU A 137 -3.37 18.42 -9.80
C GLU A 137 -2.84 17.28 -10.68
N LEU A 138 -3.73 16.54 -11.34
CA LEU A 138 -3.38 15.50 -12.30
C LEU A 138 -3.44 16.06 -13.72
N VAL A 139 -2.35 15.95 -14.46
CA VAL A 139 -2.30 16.21 -15.90
C VAL A 139 -2.42 14.88 -16.64
N LYS A 140 -3.49 14.70 -17.40
CA LYS A 140 -3.83 13.45 -18.11
C LYS A 140 -3.83 13.64 -19.61
N PHE A 141 -3.23 12.71 -20.34
CA PHE A 141 -3.26 12.72 -21.81
C PHE A 141 -3.05 11.32 -22.38
N SER A 142 -3.60 11.09 -23.57
CA SER A 142 -3.39 9.87 -24.34
C SER A 142 -2.61 10.17 -25.60
N MET A 143 -1.63 9.34 -25.89
CA MET A 143 -0.81 9.45 -27.09
C MET A 143 -1.62 9.03 -28.32
N PRO A 144 -1.54 9.78 -29.43
CA PRO A 144 -2.30 9.46 -30.64
C PRO A 144 -1.73 8.23 -31.34
N ASN A 145 -2.57 7.49 -32.09
CA ASN A 145 -2.14 6.39 -32.97
C ASN A 145 -1.29 5.31 -32.29
N VAL A 146 -1.55 5.04 -31.01
CA VAL A 146 -0.86 3.96 -30.29
C VAL A 146 -1.45 2.63 -30.74
N GLU A 147 -0.60 1.84 -31.39
CA GLU A 147 -0.92 0.51 -31.89
C GLU A 147 0.17 -0.50 -31.45
N VAL A 148 -0.10 -1.80 -31.57
CA VAL A 148 0.90 -2.83 -31.30
C VAL A 148 2.10 -2.64 -32.22
N GLY A 149 3.31 -2.59 -31.65
CA GLY A 149 4.54 -2.27 -32.38
C GLY A 149 4.89 -0.78 -32.41
N SER A 150 4.03 0.10 -31.91
CA SER A 150 4.35 1.53 -31.80
C SER A 150 5.42 1.79 -30.75
N ILE A 151 6.16 2.88 -30.92
CA ILE A 151 7.03 3.45 -29.89
C ILE A 151 6.47 4.80 -29.50
N VAL A 152 6.09 4.93 -28.24
CA VAL A 152 5.62 6.16 -27.62
C VAL A 152 6.81 6.88 -27.00
N GLU A 153 7.03 8.12 -27.39
CA GLU A 153 8.10 8.96 -26.89
C GLU A 153 7.49 10.20 -26.23
N VAL A 154 7.83 10.45 -24.96
CA VAL A 154 7.29 11.56 -24.18
C VAL A 154 8.41 12.27 -23.45
N MET A 155 8.38 13.59 -23.48
CA MET A 155 9.31 14.46 -22.77
C MET A 155 8.56 15.59 -22.08
N TYR A 156 8.83 15.82 -20.80
CA TYR A 156 8.21 16.91 -20.04
C TYR A 156 9.13 17.46 -18.96
N THR A 157 8.82 18.69 -18.54
CA THR A 157 9.57 19.44 -17.53
C THR A 157 8.64 19.90 -16.42
N ILE A 158 9.00 19.59 -15.18
CA ILE A 158 8.31 20.06 -13.97
C ILE A 158 9.21 21.07 -13.25
N SER A 159 8.65 22.18 -12.80
CA SER A 159 9.30 23.11 -11.88
C SER A 159 8.62 23.03 -10.52
N THR A 160 9.36 22.62 -9.50
CA THR A 160 8.85 22.41 -8.14
C THR A 160 9.52 23.37 -7.13
N PRO A 161 8.74 23.96 -6.21
CA PRO A 161 9.28 24.75 -5.11
C PRO A 161 9.64 23.86 -3.90
N PHE A 162 9.36 22.55 -3.95
CA PHE A 162 9.53 21.64 -2.82
C PHE A 162 10.92 21.01 -2.84
N ILE A 163 11.78 21.48 -1.93
CA ILE A 163 13.19 21.06 -1.88
C ILE A 163 13.49 20.06 -0.76
N LEU A 164 12.57 19.83 0.18
CA LEU A 164 12.83 18.93 1.33
C LEU A 164 13.14 17.50 0.89
N ASN A 165 12.40 17.01 -0.11
CA ASN A 165 12.71 15.78 -0.80
C ASN A 165 13.10 16.19 -2.23
N PHE A 166 14.40 16.17 -2.54
CA PHE A 166 14.84 16.34 -3.93
C PHE A 166 14.18 15.26 -4.79
N TRP A 167 13.92 15.54 -6.06
CA TRP A 167 13.08 14.68 -6.88
C TRP A 167 13.61 13.24 -6.88
N PRO A 168 12.85 12.26 -6.35
CA PRO A 168 13.29 10.87 -6.33
C PRO A 168 13.21 10.28 -7.73
N TRP A 169 13.99 9.23 -7.99
CA TRP A 169 13.95 8.55 -9.28
C TRP A 169 13.68 7.06 -9.15
N GLU A 170 12.56 6.63 -9.73
CA GLU A 170 12.13 5.24 -9.76
C GLU A 170 12.74 4.53 -10.97
N PHE A 171 13.82 3.78 -10.75
CA PHE A 171 14.42 2.95 -11.79
C PHE A 171 13.47 1.84 -12.22
N GLN A 172 12.73 1.26 -11.29
CA GLN A 172 11.80 0.17 -11.56
C GLN A 172 10.35 0.67 -11.73
N SER A 173 9.58 0.09 -12.66
CA SER A 173 8.15 0.37 -12.85
C SER A 173 7.36 -0.92 -13.14
N ASP A 174 6.05 -0.82 -13.42
CA ASP A 174 5.15 -1.93 -13.74
C ASP A 174 5.49 -2.68 -15.06
N ILE A 175 6.23 -2.04 -15.96
CA ILE A 175 6.81 -2.63 -17.17
C ILE A 175 8.34 -2.69 -17.06
N PRO A 176 9.02 -3.66 -17.72
CA PRO A 176 10.48 -3.72 -17.69
C PRO A 176 11.09 -2.50 -18.38
N LYS A 177 12.35 -2.20 -18.04
CA LYS A 177 13.15 -1.15 -18.70
C LYS A 177 14.50 -1.71 -19.14
N LEU A 178 14.92 -1.42 -20.36
CA LEU A 178 16.27 -1.78 -20.84
C LEU A 178 17.33 -0.92 -20.17
N TYR A 179 17.07 0.39 -20.07
CA TYR A 179 17.96 1.35 -19.45
C TYR A 179 17.16 2.50 -18.82
N SER A 180 17.59 2.93 -17.63
CA SER A 180 17.09 4.11 -16.94
C SER A 180 18.28 4.84 -16.31
N GLU A 181 18.40 6.13 -16.58
CA GLU A 181 19.48 6.99 -16.09
C GLU A 181 18.93 8.27 -15.47
N TYR A 182 19.53 8.68 -14.34
CA TYR A 182 19.11 9.86 -13.58
C TYR A 182 20.29 10.71 -13.17
N TRP A 183 20.22 12.00 -13.48
CA TRP A 183 21.24 12.99 -13.13
C TRP A 183 20.67 13.93 -12.08
N ALA A 184 21.30 13.96 -10.91
CA ALA A 184 20.95 14.86 -9.82
C ALA A 184 22.05 15.91 -9.66
N GLN A 185 21.74 17.17 -10.00
CA GLN A 185 22.66 18.30 -9.82
C GLN A 185 22.26 19.11 -8.58
N ILE A 186 23.04 18.94 -7.51
CA ILE A 186 22.73 19.46 -6.18
C ILE A 186 23.74 20.56 -5.81
N PRO A 187 23.30 21.82 -5.60
CA PRO A 187 24.14 22.90 -5.10
C PRO A 187 24.76 22.57 -3.74
N ALA A 188 26.01 22.97 -3.50
CA ALA A 188 26.71 22.82 -2.22
C ALA A 188 26.03 23.53 -1.03
N LYS A 189 24.98 24.31 -1.29
CA LYS A 189 24.10 24.92 -0.27
C LYS A 189 23.09 23.96 0.33
N TYR A 190 22.88 22.80 -0.28
CA TYR A 190 21.91 21.81 0.17
C TYR A 190 22.62 20.47 0.38
N ASP A 191 22.57 19.97 1.60
CA ASP A 191 23.06 18.64 1.93
C ASP A 191 21.88 17.66 1.96
N TYR A 192 22.01 16.54 1.24
CA TYR A 192 20.98 15.52 1.16
C TYR A 192 21.54 14.16 1.56
N ASN A 193 20.78 13.44 2.39
CA ASN A 193 20.95 12.01 2.59
C ASN A 193 20.42 11.28 1.34
N ILE A 194 21.33 10.65 0.59
CA ILE A 194 21.01 9.92 -0.64
C ILE A 194 20.96 8.42 -0.34
N SER A 195 19.82 7.77 -0.62
CA SER A 195 19.63 6.34 -0.36
C SER A 195 19.05 5.60 -1.55
N LEU A 196 19.70 4.49 -1.92
CA LEU A 196 19.14 3.53 -2.87
C LEU A 196 18.21 2.57 -2.10
N ARG A 197 16.93 2.62 -2.43
CA ARG A 197 15.91 1.70 -1.91
C ARG A 197 15.65 0.60 -2.93
N GLY A 198 15.15 -0.56 -2.47
CA GLY A 198 14.78 -1.70 -3.30
C GLY A 198 15.90 -2.72 -3.49
N ALA A 199 15.60 -3.79 -4.21
CA ALA A 199 16.49 -4.96 -4.32
C ALA A 199 17.53 -4.86 -5.45
N LEU A 200 17.33 -3.97 -6.43
CA LEU A 200 18.22 -3.84 -7.58
C LEU A 200 19.41 -2.92 -7.25
N LYS A 201 20.55 -3.20 -7.87
CA LYS A 201 21.79 -2.43 -7.71
C LYS A 201 21.96 -1.48 -8.90
N LEU A 202 22.71 -0.40 -8.67
CA LEU A 202 23.12 0.52 -9.73
C LEU A 202 24.22 -0.12 -10.59
N ASP A 203 24.09 0.02 -11.91
CA ASP A 203 25.14 -0.30 -12.90
C ASP A 203 26.08 0.87 -13.15
N LYS A 204 25.61 2.10 -12.86
CA LYS A 204 26.37 3.35 -12.99
C LYS A 204 26.16 4.22 -11.75
N LYS A 205 27.27 4.71 -11.18
CA LYS A 205 27.31 5.78 -10.18
C LYS A 205 28.56 6.61 -10.43
N GLU A 206 28.39 7.85 -10.89
CA GLU A 206 29.47 8.80 -11.16
C GLU A 206 29.17 10.12 -10.46
N ASP A 207 30.20 10.78 -9.92
CA ASP A 207 30.09 12.07 -9.24
C ASP A 207 31.02 13.08 -9.94
N GLN A 208 30.52 14.29 -10.21
CA GLN A 208 31.26 15.34 -10.91
C GLN A 208 31.00 16.71 -10.25
N LEU A 209 32.05 17.55 -10.13
CA LEU A 209 31.89 18.94 -9.69
C LEU A 209 31.49 19.81 -10.89
N VAL A 210 30.42 20.58 -10.74
CA VAL A 210 30.00 21.60 -11.70
C VAL A 210 30.19 22.97 -11.06
N GLN A 211 31.18 23.72 -11.55
CA GLN A 211 31.54 25.03 -11.01
C GLN A 211 30.45 26.06 -11.32
N GLU A 212 30.15 26.92 -10.34
CA GLU A 212 29.25 28.07 -10.44
C GLU A 212 27.87 27.74 -11.07
N CYS A 213 27.38 26.52 -10.84
CA CYS A 213 26.14 25.99 -11.40
C CYS A 213 24.90 26.79 -10.98
N LEU A 214 24.90 27.37 -9.78
CA LEU A 214 23.77 28.08 -9.19
C LEU A 214 24.15 29.51 -8.88
N ARG A 215 23.39 30.45 -9.45
CA ARG A 215 23.51 31.89 -9.22
C ARG A 215 22.15 32.46 -8.85
N VAL A 216 21.91 32.68 -7.57
CA VAL A 216 20.62 33.18 -7.06
C VAL A 216 20.87 34.26 -6.02
N GLY A 217 20.16 35.38 -6.12
CA GLY A 217 20.21 36.46 -5.12
C GLY A 217 21.60 37.09 -4.93
N GLY A 218 22.46 37.05 -5.95
CA GLY A 218 23.85 37.55 -5.88
C GLY A 218 24.87 36.56 -5.28
N GLY A 219 24.42 35.40 -4.80
CA GLY A 219 25.29 34.31 -4.36
C GLY A 219 25.65 33.36 -5.51
N VAL A 220 26.83 32.75 -5.44
CA VAL A 220 27.32 31.73 -6.38
C VAL A 220 27.62 30.44 -5.62
N SER A 221 27.19 29.30 -6.15
CA SER A 221 27.47 27.97 -5.59
C SER A 221 27.90 27.00 -6.68
N ASP A 222 28.88 26.15 -6.36
CA ASP A 222 29.16 24.94 -7.11
C ASP A 222 28.10 23.87 -6.83
N CYS A 223 28.01 22.86 -7.70
CA CYS A 223 27.12 21.71 -7.56
C CYS A 223 27.89 20.39 -7.62
N SER A 224 27.36 19.40 -6.92
CA SER A 224 27.63 18.00 -7.21
C SER A 224 26.64 17.50 -8.27
N LEU A 225 27.14 17.03 -9.42
CA LEU A 225 26.38 16.30 -10.42
C LEU A 225 26.60 14.80 -10.23
N ILE A 226 25.55 14.12 -9.80
CA ILE A 226 25.57 12.69 -9.51
C ILE A 226 24.75 11.96 -10.58
N LYS A 227 25.38 11.02 -11.27
CA LYS A 227 24.77 10.24 -12.35
C LYS A 227 24.56 8.80 -11.91
N PHE A 228 23.31 8.38 -11.93
CA PHE A 228 22.87 7.03 -11.57
C PHE A 228 22.34 6.31 -12.81
N GLY A 229 22.62 5.02 -12.96
CA GLY A 229 22.07 4.25 -14.07
C GLY A 229 21.84 2.78 -13.72
N MET A 230 20.81 2.19 -14.32
CA MET A 230 20.47 0.77 -14.21
C MET A 230 20.09 0.19 -15.58
N LYS A 231 20.46 -1.07 -15.83
CA LYS A 231 20.21 -1.83 -17.05
C LYS A 231 19.38 -3.07 -16.76
N ASN A 232 18.64 -3.55 -17.78
CA ASN A 232 17.87 -4.79 -17.73
C ASN A 232 16.95 -4.88 -16.49
N ILE A 233 16.23 -3.80 -16.23
CA ILE A 233 15.40 -3.62 -15.05
C ILE A 233 14.11 -4.42 -15.24
N PRO A 234 13.82 -5.44 -14.41
CA PRO A 234 12.59 -6.22 -14.51
C PRO A 234 11.37 -5.40 -14.06
N ALA A 235 10.20 -5.72 -14.61
CA ALA A 235 8.93 -5.18 -14.13
C ALA A 235 8.74 -5.46 -12.62
N PHE A 236 8.31 -4.44 -11.89
CA PHE A 236 7.79 -4.56 -10.55
C PHE A 236 6.35 -5.06 -10.61
N LYS A 237 6.10 -6.22 -10.02
CA LYS A 237 4.76 -6.81 -9.97
C LYS A 237 4.21 -6.65 -8.56
N GLU A 238 3.11 -5.91 -8.43
CA GLU A 238 2.38 -5.86 -7.18
C GLU A 238 1.72 -7.21 -6.90
N GLU A 239 1.86 -7.68 -5.67
CA GLU A 239 1.36 -8.99 -5.25
C GLU A 239 0.36 -8.84 -4.10
N LYS A 240 -0.63 -9.73 -4.03
CA LYS A 240 -1.60 -9.73 -2.92
C LYS A 240 -0.87 -9.80 -1.57
N TYR A 241 -1.37 -9.07 -0.58
CA TYR A 241 -0.76 -8.96 0.76
C TYR A 241 0.66 -8.40 0.74
N MET A 242 1.02 -7.59 -0.25
CA MET A 242 2.20 -6.73 -0.17
C MET A 242 1.84 -5.45 0.59
N THR A 243 2.80 -4.88 1.34
CA THR A 243 2.67 -3.52 1.88
C THR A 243 2.88 -2.48 0.77
N ALA A 244 3.16 -1.23 1.11
CA ALA A 244 3.40 -0.18 0.11
C ALA A 244 4.46 -0.60 -0.92
N LYS A 245 4.14 -0.49 -2.21
CA LYS A 245 5.08 -0.69 -3.32
C LYS A 245 6.36 0.12 -3.16
N SER A 246 6.25 1.32 -2.61
CA SER A 246 7.36 2.24 -2.31
C SER A 246 8.41 1.66 -1.35
N ASN A 247 8.10 0.61 -0.59
CA ASN A 247 9.08 -0.09 0.26
C ASN A 247 10.06 -0.94 -0.55
N PHE A 248 9.64 -1.40 -1.73
CA PHE A 248 10.28 -2.48 -2.46
C PHE A 248 10.76 -2.07 -3.85
N LEU A 249 10.19 -0.99 -4.38
CA LEU A 249 10.57 -0.42 -5.66
C LEU A 249 12.01 0.05 -5.64
N SER A 250 12.76 -0.30 -6.70
CA SER A 250 14.14 0.16 -6.80
C SER A 250 14.19 1.61 -7.24
N ALA A 251 14.59 2.49 -6.32
CA ALA A 251 14.54 3.94 -6.49
C ALA A 251 15.65 4.63 -5.69
N ILE A 252 16.17 5.75 -6.22
CA ILE A 252 17.07 6.63 -5.47
C ILE A 252 16.24 7.74 -4.83
N ASN A 253 16.39 7.89 -3.52
CA ASN A 253 15.67 8.86 -2.70
C ASN A 253 16.65 9.85 -2.09
N PHE A 254 16.16 11.06 -1.88
CA PHE A 254 16.92 12.18 -1.37
C PHE A 254 16.15 12.84 -0.24
N GLU A 255 16.84 13.15 0.83
CA GLU A 255 16.24 13.81 1.98
C GLU A 255 17.16 14.91 2.49
N LEU A 256 16.65 16.13 2.52
CA LEU A 256 17.44 17.32 2.87
C LEU A 256 17.81 17.27 4.36
N SER A 257 19.11 17.20 4.64
CA SER A 257 19.65 17.15 6.00
C SER A 257 20.09 18.51 6.50
N GLU A 258 20.54 19.40 5.61
CA GLU A 258 21.06 20.72 5.98
C GLU A 258 20.91 21.74 4.85
N VAL A 259 20.60 22.99 5.22
CA VAL A 259 20.63 24.15 4.31
C VAL A 259 21.67 25.15 4.78
N ARG A 260 22.61 25.48 3.92
CA ARG A 260 23.60 26.55 4.13
C ARG A 260 23.22 27.76 3.29
N TYR A 261 22.88 28.87 3.94
CA TYR A 261 22.53 30.11 3.24
C TYR A 261 23.79 30.87 2.81
N PHE A 262 23.63 31.82 1.89
CA PHE A 262 24.74 32.66 1.41
C PHE A 262 25.24 33.66 2.46
N ASP A 263 24.42 34.00 3.46
CA ASP A 263 24.78 34.85 4.60
C ASP A 263 25.55 34.10 5.71
N GLY A 264 25.78 32.80 5.54
CA GLY A 264 26.47 31.95 6.51
C GLY A 264 25.56 31.26 7.53
N ARG A 265 24.25 31.53 7.52
CA ARG A 265 23.28 30.78 8.35
C ARG A 265 23.26 29.31 7.92
N ILE A 266 23.10 28.42 8.89
CA ILE A 266 22.97 26.98 8.68
C ILE A 266 21.71 26.48 9.40
N ASP A 267 20.77 25.93 8.64
CA ASP A 267 19.59 25.26 9.18
C ASP A 267 19.79 23.75 9.05
N LYS A 268 19.94 23.05 10.19
CA LYS A 268 19.97 21.59 10.23
C LYS A 268 18.54 21.04 10.29
N LEU A 269 18.21 20.17 9.33
CA LEU A 269 16.90 19.56 9.17
C LEU A 269 16.87 18.09 9.62
N THR A 270 17.99 17.37 9.56
CA THR A 270 18.10 16.08 10.25
C THR A 270 18.05 16.34 11.75
N LYS A 271 16.94 15.92 12.36
CA LYS A 271 16.58 16.21 13.76
C LYS A 271 16.87 15.01 14.65
N GLU A 272 17.05 15.24 15.95
CA GLU A 272 16.85 14.18 16.93
C GLU A 272 15.34 13.98 17.17
N TRP A 273 14.94 12.81 17.68
CA TRP A 273 13.54 12.53 18.02
C TRP A 273 12.95 13.56 19.00
N LYS A 274 13.81 14.15 19.84
CA LYS A 274 13.47 15.25 20.73
C LYS A 274 13.05 16.50 19.95
N ASP A 275 13.81 16.91 18.93
CA ASP A 275 13.52 18.12 18.16
C ASP A 275 12.23 17.95 17.34
N VAL A 276 11.98 16.73 16.83
CA VAL A 276 10.71 16.39 16.16
C VAL A 276 9.52 16.54 17.11
N ALA A 277 9.66 16.04 18.36
CA ALA A 277 8.61 16.19 19.35
C ALA A 277 8.36 17.66 19.71
N GLU A 278 9.43 18.44 19.93
CA GLU A 278 9.34 19.87 20.25
C GLU A 278 8.63 20.65 19.12
N GLU A 279 9.02 20.44 17.86
CA GLU A 279 8.38 21.05 16.69
C GLU A 279 6.88 20.76 16.61
N LEU A 280 6.47 19.49 16.82
CA LEU A 280 5.06 19.11 16.79
C LEU A 280 4.27 19.77 17.94
N PHE A 281 4.85 19.87 19.15
CA PHE A 281 4.19 20.53 20.27
C PHE A 281 4.12 22.07 20.15
N GLU A 282 5.02 22.68 19.38
CA GLU A 282 5.01 24.11 19.06
C GLU A 282 4.07 24.46 17.90
N SER A 283 3.80 23.52 16.99
CA SER A 283 2.93 23.72 15.83
C SER A 283 1.50 24.17 16.20
N GLN A 284 1.01 25.15 15.45
CA GLN A 284 -0.37 25.68 15.58
C GLN A 284 -1.44 24.68 15.13
N SER A 285 -1.08 23.74 14.25
CA SER A 285 -1.97 22.70 13.72
C SER A 285 -1.81 21.36 14.43
N PHE A 286 -1.02 21.31 15.51
CA PHE A 286 -0.83 20.11 16.33
C PHE A 286 -0.85 20.45 17.82
N GLY A 287 0.26 20.90 18.42
CA GLY A 287 0.35 21.11 19.86
C GLY A 287 -0.60 22.18 20.40
N ALA A 288 -0.84 23.26 19.65
CA ALA A 288 -1.86 24.24 20.01
C ALA A 288 -3.28 23.65 19.98
N GLN A 289 -3.54 22.71 19.06
CA GLN A 289 -4.84 22.04 18.94
C GLN A 289 -5.09 21.06 20.08
N ILE A 290 -4.06 20.37 20.59
CA ILE A 290 -4.16 19.54 21.80
C ILE A 290 -4.64 20.38 22.98
N ARG A 291 -4.03 21.56 23.20
CA ARG A 291 -4.42 22.48 24.28
C ARG A 291 -5.86 22.99 24.11
N LYS A 292 -6.24 23.41 22.90
CA LYS A 292 -7.61 23.85 22.58
C LYS A 292 -8.62 22.73 22.80
N SER A 293 -8.28 21.50 22.41
CA SER A 293 -9.15 20.33 22.57
C SER A 293 -9.41 20.04 24.03
N LYS A 294 -8.36 20.04 24.88
CA LYS A 294 -8.51 19.84 26.31
C LYS A 294 -9.49 20.85 26.92
N ASN A 295 -9.31 22.13 26.64
CA ASN A 295 -10.20 23.19 27.16
C ASN A 295 -11.64 23.01 26.66
N LEU A 296 -11.83 22.70 25.38
CA LEU A 296 -13.16 22.45 24.81
C LEU A 296 -13.91 21.34 25.56
N PHE A 297 -13.21 20.26 25.93
CA PHE A 297 -13.84 19.13 26.61
C PHE A 297 -13.94 19.30 28.12
N GLU A 298 -13.08 20.11 28.77
CA GLU A 298 -13.28 20.49 30.18
C GLU A 298 -14.67 21.12 30.40
N ASP A 299 -15.15 21.95 29.46
CA ASP A 299 -16.47 22.59 29.51
C ASP A 299 -17.64 21.63 29.22
N ASN A 300 -17.40 20.53 28.51
CA ASN A 300 -18.43 19.62 28.01
C ASN A 300 -18.42 18.24 28.67
N LEU A 301 -17.44 17.95 29.53
CA LEU A 301 -17.14 16.60 30.03
C LEU A 301 -18.34 15.95 30.77
N SER A 302 -19.08 16.73 31.55
CA SER A 302 -20.24 16.25 32.33
C SER A 302 -21.38 15.70 31.46
N SER A 303 -21.44 16.09 30.18
CA SER A 303 -22.40 15.54 29.20
C SER A 303 -21.94 14.23 28.55
N ILE A 304 -20.65 13.88 28.70
CA ILE A 304 -19.99 12.75 28.04
C ILE A 304 -19.85 11.57 29.01
N ILE A 305 -19.42 11.85 30.24
CA ILE A 305 -19.22 10.83 31.27
C ILE A 305 -20.34 10.95 32.31
N SER A 306 -21.06 9.84 32.56
CA SER A 306 -21.83 9.71 33.80
C SER A 306 -20.86 9.72 34.99
N SER A 307 -21.35 9.70 36.23
CA SER A 307 -20.55 9.75 37.48
C SER A 307 -19.58 8.57 37.69
N ALA A 308 -19.15 7.88 36.62
CA ALA A 308 -18.19 6.80 36.60
C ALA A 308 -16.83 7.22 37.19
N THR A 309 -16.46 6.54 38.27
CA THR A 309 -15.16 6.68 38.94
C THR A 309 -14.09 5.81 38.31
N ASP A 310 -14.48 4.70 37.66
CA ASP A 310 -13.56 3.75 37.04
C ASP A 310 -12.85 4.38 35.80
N PRO A 311 -11.50 4.44 35.79
CA PRO A 311 -10.76 5.04 34.69
C PRO A 311 -10.98 4.35 33.33
N LEU A 312 -11.19 3.03 33.30
CA LEU A 312 -11.40 2.30 32.06
C LEU A 312 -12.78 2.57 31.45
N LEU A 313 -13.83 2.51 32.26
CA LEU A 313 -15.19 2.88 31.83
C LEU A 313 -15.27 4.34 31.39
N LYS A 314 -14.52 5.23 32.04
CA LYS A 314 -14.39 6.63 31.65
C LYS A 314 -13.73 6.75 30.27
N ALA A 315 -12.60 6.08 30.06
CA ALA A 315 -11.89 6.08 28.77
C ALA A 315 -12.76 5.52 27.62
N LYS A 316 -13.46 4.41 27.87
CA LYS A 316 -14.39 3.79 26.90
C LYS A 316 -15.56 4.70 26.56
N SER A 317 -16.18 5.32 27.57
CA SER A 317 -17.29 6.26 27.37
C SER A 317 -16.86 7.43 26.48
N ILE A 318 -15.70 8.02 26.76
CA ILE A 318 -15.13 9.11 25.96
C ILE A 318 -14.83 8.64 24.54
N TYR A 319 -14.18 7.48 24.39
CA TYR A 319 -13.83 6.91 23.10
C TYR A 319 -15.06 6.71 22.21
N TYR A 320 -16.07 5.99 22.68
CA TYR A 320 -17.26 5.71 21.89
C TYR A 320 -18.12 6.96 21.64
N TRP A 321 -18.11 7.93 22.56
CA TRP A 321 -18.77 9.21 22.33
C TRP A 321 -18.10 9.98 21.19
N ILE A 322 -16.76 10.13 21.22
CA ILE A 322 -16.01 10.76 20.12
C ILE A 322 -16.22 9.99 18.82
N LEU A 323 -16.10 8.67 18.85
CA LEU A 323 -16.28 7.80 17.69
C LEU A 323 -17.65 8.00 17.00
N SER A 324 -18.71 8.16 17.79
CA SER A 324 -20.06 8.40 17.29
C SER A 324 -20.33 9.83 16.81
N ARG A 325 -19.47 10.78 17.20
CA ARG A 325 -19.70 12.22 17.01
C ARG A 325 -19.17 12.75 15.68
N TYR A 326 -18.15 12.12 15.10
CA TYR A 326 -17.44 12.61 13.93
C TYR A 326 -17.63 11.71 12.70
N GLU A 327 -17.75 12.34 11.54
CA GLU A 327 -17.53 11.73 10.23
C GLU A 327 -16.08 11.99 9.78
N TRP A 328 -15.32 10.95 9.48
CA TRP A 328 -13.99 11.11 8.90
C TRP A 328 -14.09 11.50 7.44
N ASN A 329 -13.41 12.58 7.04
CA ASN A 329 -13.41 13.10 5.67
C ASN A 329 -12.40 12.41 4.73
N GLU A 330 -11.88 11.24 5.13
CA GLU A 330 -10.88 10.44 4.40
C GLU A 330 -9.51 11.12 4.17
N ARG A 331 -9.28 12.32 4.76
CA ARG A 331 -7.96 12.97 4.71
C ARG A 331 -7.06 12.44 5.82
N PHE A 332 -5.89 11.97 5.41
CA PHE A 332 -4.79 11.52 6.26
C PHE A 332 -3.94 12.72 6.71
N GLY A 333 -3.12 12.52 7.74
CA GLY A 333 -2.20 13.53 8.26
C GLY A 333 -2.13 13.54 9.79
N GLU A 334 -1.01 14.03 10.29
CA GLU A 334 -0.71 14.27 11.69
C GLU A 334 -1.22 15.63 12.16
N TYR A 335 -1.38 16.60 11.24
CA TYR A 335 -1.86 17.95 11.52
C TYR A 335 -3.36 18.11 11.27
N THR A 336 -4.02 18.94 12.07
CA THR A 336 -5.42 19.34 11.86
C THR A 336 -5.59 20.13 10.57
N ASP A 337 -6.68 19.90 9.85
CA ASP A 337 -7.02 20.63 8.62
C ASP A 337 -7.79 21.92 8.97
N LYS A 338 -8.92 21.78 9.68
CA LYS A 338 -9.74 22.91 10.12
C LYS A 338 -9.52 23.29 11.59
N GLY A 339 -8.93 22.39 12.37
CA GLY A 339 -8.73 22.55 13.81
C GLY A 339 -9.87 21.92 14.63
N VAL A 340 -9.54 21.48 15.84
CA VAL A 340 -10.42 20.63 16.69
C VAL A 340 -11.76 21.28 17.02
N LYS A 341 -11.80 22.61 17.19
CA LYS A 341 -13.04 23.33 17.51
C LYS A 341 -14.03 23.33 16.34
N VAL A 342 -13.55 23.67 15.15
CA VAL A 342 -14.38 23.69 13.93
C VAL A 342 -14.83 22.28 13.60
N ALA A 343 -13.94 21.29 13.69
CA ALA A 343 -14.31 19.90 13.45
C ALA A 343 -15.36 19.39 14.44
N PHE A 344 -15.31 19.82 15.71
CA PHE A 344 -16.31 19.47 16.72
C PHE A 344 -17.69 20.06 16.43
N GLU A 345 -17.73 21.31 15.97
CA GLU A 345 -18.97 22.01 15.56
C GLU A 345 -19.55 21.38 14.28
N ASP A 346 -18.71 21.14 13.27
CA ASP A 346 -19.08 20.54 11.98
C ASP A 346 -19.40 19.04 12.08
N LYS A 347 -18.97 18.36 13.16
CA LYS A 347 -18.99 16.90 13.30
C LYS A 347 -18.28 16.15 12.18
N LYS A 348 -17.25 16.78 11.58
CA LYS A 348 -16.50 16.23 10.45
C LYS A 348 -15.07 16.73 10.47
N GLY A 349 -14.10 15.86 10.21
CA GLY A 349 -12.68 16.22 10.29
C GLY A 349 -11.75 15.22 9.64
N ASN A 350 -10.47 15.60 9.53
CA ASN A 350 -9.40 14.68 9.14
C ASN A 350 -8.96 13.80 10.33
N VAL A 351 -7.98 12.92 10.11
CA VAL A 351 -7.43 12.03 11.15
C VAL A 351 -7.04 12.81 12.41
N ALA A 352 -6.30 13.91 12.25
CA ALA A 352 -5.80 14.70 13.37
C ALA A 352 -6.91 15.49 14.07
N ASP A 353 -7.86 16.06 13.33
CA ASP A 353 -9.01 16.75 13.91
C ASP A 353 -9.78 15.82 14.88
N ILE A 354 -9.94 14.55 14.50
CA ILE A 354 -10.67 13.55 15.29
C ILE A 354 -9.82 13.01 16.44
N ASN A 355 -8.61 12.51 16.16
CA ASN A 355 -7.79 11.85 17.19
C ASN A 355 -7.18 12.84 18.19
N LEU A 356 -6.90 14.10 17.80
CA LEU A 356 -6.52 15.12 18.77
C LEU A 356 -7.72 15.58 19.61
N SER A 357 -8.95 15.49 19.09
CA SER A 357 -10.18 15.68 19.87
C SER A 357 -10.34 14.59 20.94
N LEU A 358 -10.12 13.33 20.56
CA LEU A 358 -10.07 12.20 21.50
C LEU A 358 -9.00 12.42 22.59
N LEU A 359 -7.79 12.81 22.20
CA LEU A 359 -6.68 13.08 23.12
C LEU A 359 -7.06 14.14 24.15
N GLY A 360 -7.59 15.29 23.70
CA GLY A 360 -7.97 16.37 24.62
C GLY A 360 -9.13 15.97 25.53
N ALA A 361 -10.11 15.20 25.04
CA ALA A 361 -11.21 14.69 25.86
C ALA A 361 -10.72 13.74 26.98
N LEU A 362 -9.80 12.82 26.66
CA LEU A 362 -9.18 11.94 27.64
C LEU A 362 -8.37 12.74 28.68
N GLN A 363 -7.59 13.73 28.25
CA GLN A 363 -6.82 14.59 29.14
C GLN A 363 -7.69 15.49 30.03
N ALA A 364 -8.80 16.02 29.50
CA ALA A 364 -9.79 16.77 30.27
C ALA A 364 -10.43 15.91 31.37
N ALA A 365 -10.58 14.61 31.10
CA ALA A 365 -11.09 13.64 32.06
C ALA A 365 -10.07 13.16 33.11
N GLY A 366 -8.86 13.73 33.11
CA GLY A 366 -7.79 13.40 34.04
C GLY A 366 -7.02 12.12 33.70
N LEU A 367 -7.19 11.56 32.49
CA LEU A 367 -6.49 10.37 32.06
C LEU A 367 -5.12 10.73 31.44
N THR A 368 -4.12 9.89 31.69
CA THR A 368 -2.79 10.06 31.08
C THR A 368 -2.84 9.59 29.62
N ALA A 369 -2.91 10.54 28.70
CA ALA A 369 -2.96 10.27 27.26
C ALA A 369 -1.95 11.11 26.48
N HIS A 370 -1.40 10.53 25.41
CA HIS A 370 -0.35 11.10 24.57
C HIS A 370 -0.62 10.80 23.09
N PRO A 371 -0.25 11.69 22.17
CA PRO A 371 -0.34 11.41 20.75
C PRO A 371 0.76 10.44 20.31
N VAL A 372 0.46 9.63 19.29
CA VAL A 372 1.43 8.76 18.62
C VAL A 372 1.35 9.05 17.13
N ILE A 373 2.46 9.42 16.51
CA ILE A 373 2.53 9.56 15.05
C ILE A 373 2.97 8.24 14.43
N ILE A 374 2.34 7.88 13.31
CA ILE A 374 2.59 6.60 12.62
C ILE A 374 2.68 6.80 11.10
N SER A 375 3.36 5.87 10.43
CA SER A 375 3.23 5.68 8.99
C SER A 375 2.22 4.58 8.73
N THR A 376 1.18 4.85 7.95
CA THR A 376 0.19 3.84 7.57
C THR A 376 0.77 2.79 6.61
N ARG A 377 0.13 1.62 6.53
CA ARG A 377 0.57 0.50 5.67
C ARG A 377 0.76 0.88 4.20
N ARG A 378 -0.01 1.84 3.70
CA ARG A 378 0.07 2.33 2.31
C ARG A 378 1.17 3.38 2.11
N ASN A 379 1.62 4.05 3.18
CA ASN A 379 2.64 5.09 3.12
C ASN A 379 4.06 4.50 3.09
N GLY A 380 4.25 3.35 3.74
CA GLY A 380 5.52 2.62 3.74
C GLY A 380 6.12 2.48 5.13
N LEU A 381 7.22 1.76 5.24
CA LEU A 381 7.91 1.56 6.51
C LEU A 381 8.76 2.78 6.86
N LEU A 382 8.86 3.06 8.16
CA LEU A 382 9.75 4.10 8.69
C LEU A 382 11.20 3.66 8.59
N THR A 383 12.11 4.59 8.33
CA THR A 383 13.54 4.34 8.51
C THR A 383 13.88 4.25 10.01
N SER A 384 14.75 3.31 10.37
CA SER A 384 15.26 3.18 11.73
C SER A 384 16.59 3.93 11.94
N LEU A 385 17.13 4.54 10.89
CA LEU A 385 18.48 5.13 10.91
C LEU A 385 18.49 6.51 11.55
N TYR A 386 17.48 7.34 11.28
CA TYR A 386 17.37 8.71 11.79
C TYR A 386 15.91 9.21 11.69
N PRO A 387 15.54 10.28 12.42
CA PRO A 387 14.17 10.82 12.40
C PRO A 387 13.81 11.52 11.10
N VAL A 388 12.68 11.12 10.49
CA VAL A 388 12.15 11.70 9.25
C VAL A 388 10.67 12.03 9.43
N LEU A 389 10.35 13.30 9.68
CA LEU A 389 8.96 13.70 9.94
C LEU A 389 8.04 13.46 8.72
N THR A 390 8.58 13.61 7.50
CA THR A 390 7.84 13.40 6.25
C THR A 390 7.47 11.94 5.96
N GLU A 391 8.01 10.97 6.73
CA GLU A 391 7.60 9.57 6.63
C GLU A 391 6.33 9.25 7.45
N PHE A 392 5.88 10.17 8.31
CA PHE A 392 4.63 10.03 9.04
C PHE A 392 3.47 10.62 8.23
N ASN A 393 2.30 10.02 8.34
CA ASN A 393 1.11 10.51 7.63
C ASN A 393 -0.18 10.36 8.45
N TYR A 394 -0.07 10.19 9.76
CA TYR A 394 -1.19 9.81 10.62
C TYR A 394 -0.86 10.04 12.11
N VAL A 395 -1.88 10.35 12.91
CA VAL A 395 -1.78 10.44 14.38
C VAL A 395 -2.88 9.61 15.05
N ILE A 396 -2.51 8.84 16.08
CA ILE A 396 -3.41 8.09 16.98
C ILE A 396 -3.18 8.52 18.44
N VAL A 397 -3.92 7.94 19.38
CA VAL A 397 -3.81 8.25 20.81
C VAL A 397 -3.37 7.01 21.59
N MET A 398 -2.40 7.19 22.48
CA MET A 398 -2.12 6.22 23.55
C MET A 398 -2.72 6.73 24.85
N VAL A 399 -3.47 5.89 25.56
CA VAL A 399 -3.93 6.18 26.94
C VAL A 399 -3.39 5.12 27.89
N LYS A 400 -2.86 5.57 29.04
CA LYS A 400 -2.39 4.69 30.11
C LYS A 400 -3.46 4.60 31.21
N ILE A 401 -3.86 3.38 31.55
CA ILE A 401 -4.84 3.07 32.59
C ILE A 401 -4.23 2.01 33.52
N GLY A 402 -3.88 2.40 34.74
CA GLY A 402 -3.05 1.55 35.60
C GLY A 402 -1.69 1.30 34.95
N GLU A 403 -1.29 0.03 34.83
CA GLU A 403 -0.06 -0.38 34.14
C GLU A 403 -0.26 -0.69 32.65
N GLU A 404 -1.49 -0.66 32.15
CA GLU A 404 -1.79 -1.00 30.76
C GLU A 404 -1.85 0.25 29.87
N SER A 405 -1.30 0.12 28.67
CA SER A 405 -1.39 1.13 27.61
C SER A 405 -2.31 0.64 26.50
N PHE A 406 -3.26 1.49 26.10
CA PHE A 406 -4.20 1.24 25.01
C PHE A 406 -3.91 2.22 23.87
N LEU A 407 -3.81 1.68 22.64
CA LEU A 407 -3.76 2.48 21.42
C LEU A 407 -5.17 2.64 20.88
N LEU A 408 -5.55 3.87 20.59
CA LEU A 408 -6.91 4.27 20.20
C LEU A 408 -6.88 5.09 18.92
N ASP A 409 -7.85 4.81 18.06
CA ASP A 409 -8.15 5.57 16.86
C ASP A 409 -9.68 5.71 16.75
N ALA A 410 -10.17 6.94 16.60
CA ALA A 410 -11.59 7.25 16.55
C ALA A 410 -12.09 7.58 15.13
N THR A 411 -11.39 7.15 14.09
CA THR A 411 -11.72 7.50 12.69
C THR A 411 -12.58 6.46 11.97
N ASP A 412 -12.69 5.23 12.50
CA ASP A 412 -13.53 4.17 11.92
C ASP A 412 -14.56 3.68 12.95
N PRO A 413 -15.88 3.89 12.70
CA PRO A 413 -16.95 3.66 13.67
C PRO A 413 -17.18 2.18 14.04
N LEU A 414 -16.43 1.25 13.44
CA LEU A 414 -16.49 -0.18 13.75
C LEU A 414 -15.31 -0.66 14.60
N ILE A 415 -14.34 0.19 14.90
CA ILE A 415 -13.17 -0.18 15.69
C ILE A 415 -13.52 -0.20 17.19
N PRO A 416 -13.34 -1.33 17.90
CA PRO A 416 -13.52 -1.38 19.34
C PRO A 416 -12.42 -0.64 20.09
N PHE A 417 -12.70 -0.25 21.34
CA PHE A 417 -11.69 0.34 22.22
C PHE A 417 -10.44 -0.56 22.34
N GLY A 418 -9.25 0.06 22.20
CA GLY A 418 -7.97 -0.63 22.31
C GLY A 418 -7.53 -1.41 21.06
N MET A 419 -8.28 -1.30 19.96
CA MET A 419 -7.87 -1.80 18.64
C MET A 419 -7.54 -0.64 17.70
N LEU A 420 -6.65 -0.90 16.74
CA LEU A 420 -6.34 0.03 15.67
C LEU A 420 -6.92 -0.48 14.34
N PRO A 421 -7.41 0.39 13.45
CA PRO A 421 -7.81 -0.03 12.12
C PRO A 421 -6.63 -0.63 11.34
N MET A 422 -6.92 -1.60 10.45
CA MET A 422 -5.90 -2.37 9.71
C MET A 422 -4.85 -1.46 9.03
N ARG A 423 -5.28 -0.31 8.50
CA ARG A 423 -4.39 0.69 7.85
C ARG A 423 -3.25 1.21 8.74
N CYS A 424 -3.42 1.15 10.06
CA CYS A 424 -2.44 1.62 11.05
C CYS A 424 -1.42 0.54 11.45
N LEU A 425 -1.64 -0.73 11.09
CA LEU A 425 -0.81 -1.86 11.52
C LEU A 425 0.44 -2.02 10.66
N ASN A 426 1.43 -1.15 10.90
CA ASN A 426 2.62 -1.03 10.06
C ASN A 426 3.92 -1.08 10.89
N GLY A 427 4.01 -2.04 11.80
CA GLY A 427 5.17 -2.23 12.67
C GLY A 427 5.14 -1.29 13.87
N THR A 428 5.85 -0.16 13.79
CA THR A 428 6.07 0.76 14.92
C THR A 428 5.66 2.20 14.61
N GLY A 429 5.43 2.97 15.68
CA GLY A 429 5.14 4.39 15.66
C GLY A 429 5.99 5.14 16.67
N ARG A 430 5.81 6.46 16.78
CA ARG A 430 6.51 7.31 17.74
C ARG A 430 5.55 7.94 18.73
N LEU A 431 5.68 7.57 20.00
CA LEU A 431 4.90 8.11 21.10
C LEU A 431 5.46 9.47 21.49
N LEU A 432 4.70 10.55 21.31
CA LEU A 432 5.19 11.90 21.53
C LEU A 432 5.01 12.32 22.99
N MET A 433 6.13 12.60 23.63
CA MET A 433 6.23 13.22 24.95
C MET A 433 7.02 14.53 24.81
N LYS A 434 6.88 15.46 25.76
CA LYS A 434 7.39 16.84 25.63
C LYS A 434 8.86 16.96 25.18
N LYS A 435 9.71 15.98 25.49
CA LYS A 435 11.15 16.00 25.15
C LYS A 435 11.64 14.67 24.57
N GLU A 436 10.74 13.76 24.24
CA GLU A 436 11.07 12.40 23.84
C GLU A 436 10.03 11.88 22.84
N ALA A 437 10.48 11.06 21.89
CA ALA A 437 9.59 10.32 21.00
C ALA A 437 9.96 8.83 20.93
N PRO A 438 9.80 8.07 22.05
CA PRO A 438 10.10 6.65 22.06
C PRO A 438 9.28 5.88 21.03
N GLU A 439 9.86 4.79 20.55
CA GLU A 439 9.16 3.86 19.67
C GLU A 439 8.06 3.12 20.42
N ILE A 440 6.93 2.87 19.75
CA ILE A 440 5.84 2.06 20.27
C ILE A 440 5.39 1.05 19.22
N ASN A 441 5.11 -0.19 19.66
CA ASN A 441 4.64 -1.26 18.79
C ASN A 441 3.15 -1.06 18.45
N LEU A 442 2.81 -1.10 17.16
CA LEU A 442 1.45 -0.94 16.65
C LEU A 442 0.74 -2.28 16.43
N MET A 443 1.47 -3.39 16.49
CA MET A 443 0.92 -4.71 16.17
C MET A 443 -0.11 -5.14 17.23
N PRO A 444 -1.31 -5.57 16.82
CA PRO A 444 -2.39 -5.86 17.77
C PRO A 444 -2.12 -7.17 18.50
N LYS A 445 -2.60 -7.24 19.75
CA LYS A 445 -2.66 -8.49 20.50
C LYS A 445 -3.80 -9.40 20.01
N SER A 446 -4.85 -8.80 19.47
CA SER A 446 -6.03 -9.48 18.93
C SER A 446 -5.75 -10.12 17.57
N LYS A 447 -6.35 -11.29 17.33
CA LYS A 447 -6.29 -11.99 16.03
C LYS A 447 -7.52 -11.66 15.18
N SER A 448 -7.42 -11.87 13.87
CA SER A 448 -8.59 -12.15 13.04
C SER A 448 -9.02 -13.58 13.34
N ARG A 449 -10.26 -13.78 13.79
CA ARG A 449 -10.73 -15.13 14.10
C ARG A 449 -12.19 -15.35 13.72
N THR A 450 -12.44 -16.43 13.01
CA THR A 450 -13.77 -16.92 12.65
C THR A 450 -13.94 -18.36 13.11
N VAL A 451 -15.07 -18.65 13.76
CA VAL A 451 -15.47 -20.00 14.16
C VAL A 451 -16.85 -20.31 13.59
N SER A 452 -16.92 -21.30 12.73
CA SER A 452 -18.18 -21.79 12.15
C SER A 452 -18.53 -23.16 12.73
N THR A 453 -19.74 -23.30 13.26
CA THR A 453 -20.29 -24.57 13.74
C THR A 453 -21.48 -24.96 12.87
N LEU A 454 -21.38 -26.08 12.17
CA LEU A 454 -22.42 -26.66 11.34
C LEU A 454 -22.98 -27.90 12.04
N ASN A 455 -24.28 -27.94 12.28
CA ASN A 455 -24.97 -29.14 12.73
C ASN A 455 -25.95 -29.55 11.64
N LEU A 456 -25.60 -30.60 10.91
CA LEU A 456 -26.28 -31.02 9.69
C LEU A 456 -26.87 -32.41 9.85
N LYS A 457 -27.95 -32.67 9.11
CA LYS A 457 -28.60 -33.97 9.01
C LYS A 457 -28.91 -34.27 7.56
N LEU A 458 -28.41 -35.40 7.07
CA LEU A 458 -28.86 -35.99 5.82
C LEU A 458 -30.19 -36.71 6.08
N THR A 459 -31.24 -36.36 5.35
CA THR A 459 -32.56 -36.98 5.49
C THR A 459 -32.67 -38.26 4.65
N ASP A 460 -33.68 -39.08 4.91
CA ASP A 460 -33.96 -40.28 4.08
C ASP A 460 -34.26 -39.91 2.61
N ALA A 461 -34.82 -38.71 2.39
CA ALA A 461 -35.09 -38.14 1.07
C ALA A 461 -33.81 -37.67 0.34
N GLY A 462 -32.67 -37.63 1.03
CA GLY A 462 -31.39 -37.18 0.48
C GLY A 462 -31.14 -35.67 0.60
N ASP A 463 -32.02 -34.94 1.27
CA ASP A 463 -31.81 -33.52 1.56
C ASP A 463 -30.82 -33.35 2.71
N LEU A 464 -29.94 -32.35 2.61
CA LEU A 464 -29.08 -31.95 3.71
C LEU A 464 -29.56 -30.63 4.32
N ILE A 465 -30.03 -30.73 5.55
CA ILE A 465 -30.57 -29.60 6.32
C ILE A 465 -29.85 -29.45 7.64
N GLY A 466 -29.83 -28.25 8.21
CA GLY A 466 -29.29 -28.06 9.54
C GLY A 466 -29.16 -26.61 9.96
N THR A 467 -28.36 -26.39 11.00
CA THR A 467 -28.06 -25.07 11.55
C THR A 467 -26.60 -24.70 11.33
N LEU A 468 -26.37 -23.42 11.07
CA LEU A 468 -25.05 -22.80 11.00
C LEU A 468 -25.00 -21.67 12.03
N GLN A 469 -24.00 -21.71 12.91
CA GLN A 469 -23.60 -20.58 13.74
C GLN A 469 -22.20 -20.14 13.32
N ILE A 470 -22.02 -18.85 13.02
CA ILE A 470 -20.71 -18.26 12.76
C ILE A 470 -20.42 -17.19 13.80
N LYS A 471 -19.28 -17.30 14.47
CA LYS A 471 -18.80 -16.33 15.43
C LYS A 471 -17.52 -15.68 14.95
N TYR A 472 -17.55 -14.35 14.83
CA TYR A 472 -16.45 -13.53 14.37
C TYR A 472 -15.85 -12.74 15.54
N HIS A 473 -14.53 -12.69 15.58
CA HIS A 473 -13.76 -12.01 16.61
C HIS A 473 -12.71 -11.09 15.97
N GLY A 474 -12.34 -10.03 16.70
CA GLY A 474 -11.30 -9.10 16.27
C GLY A 474 -11.60 -8.50 14.90
N TYR A 475 -10.63 -8.57 13.99
CA TYR A 475 -10.73 -7.96 12.66
C TYR A 475 -11.79 -8.62 11.76
N ASP A 476 -12.03 -9.93 11.90
CA ASP A 476 -13.12 -10.59 11.16
C ASP A 476 -14.50 -10.06 11.58
N ALA A 477 -14.68 -9.71 12.86
CA ALA A 477 -15.93 -9.12 13.35
C ALA A 477 -16.13 -7.71 12.77
N ILE A 478 -15.07 -6.93 12.69
CA ILE A 478 -15.08 -5.58 12.10
C ILE A 478 -15.47 -5.67 10.61
N ASP A 479 -14.80 -6.54 9.86
CA ASP A 479 -15.04 -6.69 8.42
C ASP A 479 -16.44 -7.24 8.13
N LYS A 480 -16.91 -8.19 8.94
CA LYS A 480 -18.27 -8.72 8.81
C LYS A 480 -19.35 -7.70 9.13
N ARG A 481 -19.19 -6.91 10.21
CA ARG A 481 -20.11 -5.78 10.52
C ARG A 481 -20.14 -4.77 9.37
N ARG A 482 -18.99 -4.48 8.76
CA ARG A 482 -18.89 -3.57 7.60
C ARG A 482 -19.59 -4.13 6.38
N GLU A 483 -19.39 -5.42 6.08
CA GLU A 483 -20.07 -6.11 4.98
C GLU A 483 -21.60 -6.00 5.15
N ILE A 484 -22.15 -6.37 6.31
CA ILE A 484 -23.59 -6.35 6.55
C ILE A 484 -24.17 -4.93 6.42
N LYS A 485 -23.48 -3.92 6.97
CA LYS A 485 -23.91 -2.51 6.87
C LYS A 485 -23.87 -1.95 5.43
N SER A 486 -23.19 -2.62 4.50
CA SER A 486 -23.19 -2.23 3.08
C SER A 486 -24.43 -2.69 2.32
N PHE A 487 -25.25 -3.57 2.91
CA PHE A 487 -26.53 -3.99 2.37
C PHE A 487 -27.67 -3.13 2.91
N ALA A 488 -28.76 -3.03 2.14
CA ALA A 488 -29.95 -2.28 2.54
C ALA A 488 -30.61 -2.85 3.80
N ASP A 489 -30.63 -4.19 3.93
CA ASP A 489 -31.18 -4.90 5.08
C ASP A 489 -30.60 -6.33 5.18
N ILE A 490 -30.96 -7.04 6.25
CA ILE A 490 -30.53 -8.42 6.50
C ILE A 490 -31.07 -9.39 5.44
N ALA A 491 -32.22 -9.13 4.82
CA ALA A 491 -32.78 -10.02 3.79
C ALA A 491 -31.95 -9.95 2.49
N ALA A 492 -31.55 -8.75 2.06
CA ALA A 492 -30.65 -8.54 0.93
C ALA A 492 -29.28 -9.20 1.18
N TYR A 493 -28.73 -9.03 2.39
CA TYR A 493 -27.51 -9.72 2.80
C TYR A 493 -27.67 -11.25 2.78
N THR A 494 -28.77 -11.78 3.35
CA THR A 494 -29.10 -13.22 3.36
C THR A 494 -29.18 -13.81 1.96
N LYS A 495 -29.81 -13.09 1.02
CA LYS A 495 -29.83 -13.49 -0.38
C LYS A 495 -28.43 -13.55 -0.97
N SER A 496 -27.60 -12.54 -0.71
CA SER A 496 -26.22 -12.49 -1.22
C SER A 496 -25.35 -13.65 -0.72
N ILE A 497 -25.53 -14.09 0.53
CA ILE A 497 -24.79 -15.25 1.07
C ILE A 497 -25.35 -16.56 0.49
N SER A 498 -26.66 -16.67 0.29
CA SER A 498 -27.29 -17.84 -0.35
C SER A 498 -26.74 -18.04 -1.77
N ASP A 499 -26.66 -16.96 -2.56
CA ASP A 499 -26.13 -16.99 -3.92
C ASP A 499 -24.62 -17.32 -3.93
N ARG A 500 -23.85 -16.74 -3.00
CA ARG A 500 -22.40 -16.94 -2.88
C ARG A 500 -22.04 -18.37 -2.48
N TRP A 501 -22.77 -18.94 -1.52
CA TRP A 501 -22.57 -20.30 -1.03
C TRP A 501 -23.27 -21.35 -1.89
N LYS A 502 -24.13 -20.93 -2.83
CA LYS A 502 -24.92 -21.81 -3.70
C LYS A 502 -25.75 -22.84 -2.93
N VAL A 503 -26.28 -22.42 -1.79
CA VAL A 503 -27.21 -23.23 -0.98
C VAL A 503 -28.64 -23.07 -1.51
N ARG A 504 -29.50 -24.06 -1.27
CA ARG A 504 -30.89 -24.05 -1.75
C ARG A 504 -31.69 -22.96 -1.06
N GLN A 505 -31.55 -22.89 0.26
CA GLN A 505 -32.30 -21.94 1.08
C GLN A 505 -31.58 -21.64 2.38
N ILE A 506 -31.73 -20.39 2.84
CA ILE A 506 -31.39 -19.95 4.19
C ILE A 506 -32.68 -19.45 4.86
N ARG A 507 -32.93 -19.90 6.08
CA ARG A 507 -34.09 -19.49 6.90
C ARG A 507 -33.60 -19.00 8.27
N ASN A 508 -34.46 -18.24 8.96
CA ASN A 508 -34.23 -17.81 10.35
C ASN A 508 -32.85 -17.15 10.59
N HIS A 509 -32.39 -16.33 9.63
CA HIS A 509 -31.10 -15.65 9.78
C HIS A 509 -31.18 -14.56 10.85
N LYS A 510 -30.53 -14.81 11.98
CA LYS A 510 -30.39 -13.94 13.13
C LYS A 510 -28.96 -13.42 13.22
N VAL A 511 -28.84 -12.13 13.54
CA VAL A 511 -27.55 -11.49 13.81
C VAL A 511 -27.58 -10.92 15.23
N ASP A 512 -26.53 -11.20 15.99
CA ASP A 512 -26.37 -10.73 17.38
C ASP A 512 -25.12 -9.83 17.51
N ASP A 513 -25.19 -8.84 18.39
CA ASP A 513 -24.08 -7.91 18.69
C ASP A 513 -23.54 -7.12 17.46
N LEU A 514 -24.43 -6.78 16.52
CA LEU A 514 -24.08 -5.97 15.34
C LEU A 514 -23.62 -4.54 15.72
N SER A 515 -24.19 -3.97 16.78
CA SER A 515 -23.87 -2.62 17.28
C SER A 515 -22.91 -2.61 18.47
N ASP A 516 -22.83 -3.69 19.24
CA ASP A 516 -21.94 -3.80 20.41
C ASP A 516 -20.53 -4.24 19.97
N LEU A 517 -19.62 -3.28 19.84
CA LEU A 517 -18.26 -3.49 19.32
C LEU A 517 -17.35 -4.26 20.29
N GLU A 518 -17.70 -4.32 21.58
CA GLU A 518 -16.89 -5.02 22.59
C GLU A 518 -17.11 -6.53 22.60
N LYS A 519 -18.20 -6.98 21.96
CA LYS A 519 -18.54 -8.39 21.86
C LYS A 519 -18.15 -8.98 20.50
N PRO A 520 -17.89 -10.29 20.44
CA PRO A 520 -17.84 -11.01 19.17
C PRO A 520 -19.16 -10.86 18.40
N PHE A 521 -19.10 -10.75 17.09
CA PHE A 521 -20.29 -10.71 16.24
C PHE A 521 -20.73 -12.15 15.92
N THR A 522 -22.04 -12.44 15.96
CA THR A 522 -22.56 -13.79 15.73
C THR A 522 -23.68 -13.80 14.69
N GLU A 523 -23.62 -14.73 13.76
CA GLU A 523 -24.69 -15.08 12.81
C GLU A 523 -25.22 -16.47 13.12
N GLU A 524 -26.54 -16.63 13.16
CA GLU A 524 -27.22 -17.92 13.32
C GLU A 524 -28.25 -18.08 12.22
N MET A 525 -28.30 -19.24 11.57
CA MET A 525 -29.25 -19.51 10.49
C MET A 525 -29.53 -21.00 10.31
N GLU A 526 -30.67 -21.29 9.71
CA GLU A 526 -31.00 -22.61 9.18
C GLU A 526 -30.61 -22.66 7.70
N ILE A 527 -29.96 -23.74 7.28
CA ILE A 527 -29.46 -23.91 5.91
C ILE A 527 -29.95 -25.22 5.32
N GLU A 528 -30.40 -25.14 4.08
CA GLU A 528 -30.67 -26.29 3.21
C GLU A 528 -29.70 -26.25 2.03
N PHE A 529 -28.88 -27.29 1.89
CA PHE A 529 -27.92 -27.39 0.79
C PHE A 529 -28.59 -27.92 -0.47
N ASN A 530 -28.03 -27.60 -1.63
CA ASN A 530 -28.42 -28.25 -2.87
C ASN A 530 -27.70 -29.61 -2.94
N PRO A 531 -28.38 -30.76 -2.85
CA PRO A 531 -27.75 -32.02 -3.21
C PRO A 531 -27.41 -31.99 -4.70
N HIS A 532 -26.18 -32.31 -5.06
CA HIS A 532 -25.83 -32.57 -6.45
C HIS A 532 -25.93 -34.07 -6.71
N ASP A 533 -26.94 -34.45 -7.49
CA ASP A 533 -27.14 -35.82 -7.96
C ASP A 533 -26.29 -36.05 -9.22
N ALA A 534 -25.14 -36.71 -9.07
CA ALA A 534 -24.23 -36.92 -10.20
C ALA A 534 -24.61 -38.20 -10.94
N SER A 535 -25.46 -38.06 -11.96
CA SER A 535 -25.65 -39.01 -13.08
C SER A 535 -26.15 -40.44 -12.72
N GLY A 536 -26.36 -40.78 -11.45
CA GLY A 536 -26.84 -42.10 -11.02
C GLY A 536 -27.59 -42.01 -9.69
N ALA A 537 -28.82 -42.52 -9.66
CA ALA A 537 -29.87 -42.30 -8.65
C ALA A 537 -29.56 -42.70 -7.18
N ASP A 538 -28.33 -43.14 -6.88
CA ASP A 538 -27.95 -43.74 -5.59
C ASP A 538 -26.78 -43.02 -4.89
N ARG A 539 -26.28 -41.88 -5.42
CA ARG A 539 -25.13 -41.15 -4.86
C ARG A 539 -25.44 -39.68 -4.57
N ILE A 540 -25.13 -39.24 -3.36
CA ILE A 540 -25.28 -37.84 -2.93
C ILE A 540 -23.90 -37.24 -2.69
N TYR A 541 -23.59 -36.14 -3.37
CA TYR A 541 -22.37 -35.37 -3.22
C TYR A 541 -22.63 -34.14 -2.37
N LEU A 542 -21.84 -33.97 -1.31
CA LEU A 542 -21.97 -32.88 -0.37
C LEU A 542 -20.63 -32.21 -0.10
N ASN A 543 -20.54 -30.91 -0.43
CA ASN A 543 -19.43 -30.08 -0.01
C ASN A 543 -19.82 -29.18 1.18
N PRO A 544 -19.32 -29.44 2.40
CA PRO A 544 -19.61 -28.58 3.54
C PRO A 544 -18.71 -27.35 3.65
N PHE A 545 -17.67 -27.21 2.83
CA PHE A 545 -16.63 -26.18 2.94
C PHE A 545 -16.96 -24.90 2.14
N ILE A 546 -18.16 -24.37 2.31
CA ILE A 546 -18.69 -23.22 1.57
C ILE A 546 -18.20 -21.84 2.09
N MET A 547 -17.58 -21.80 3.27
CA MET A 547 -17.12 -20.59 3.95
C MET A 547 -15.60 -20.42 3.88
N GLY A 548 -15.11 -19.20 4.10
CA GLY A 548 -13.68 -18.90 4.24
C GLY A 548 -12.91 -18.82 2.93
N TRP A 549 -11.63 -19.24 2.95
CA TRP A 549 -10.75 -19.18 1.78
C TRP A 549 -11.18 -20.19 0.70
N ASN A 550 -11.54 -19.69 -0.49
CA ASN A 550 -11.98 -20.53 -1.62
C ASN A 550 -11.09 -20.37 -2.87
N VAL A 551 -10.09 -19.48 -2.82
CA VAL A 551 -9.13 -19.22 -3.91
C VAL A 551 -7.75 -19.03 -3.31
N ASN A 552 -6.72 -19.60 -3.95
CA ASN A 552 -5.34 -19.37 -3.53
C ASN A 552 -4.91 -17.95 -3.93
N PRO A 553 -4.58 -17.06 -2.97
CA PRO A 553 -4.06 -15.74 -3.31
C PRO A 553 -2.61 -15.77 -3.83
N PHE A 554 -1.87 -16.86 -3.60
CA PHE A 554 -0.45 -17.01 -3.89
C PHE A 554 -0.22 -17.70 -5.24
N LYS A 555 -0.25 -16.92 -6.31
CA LYS A 555 -0.13 -17.43 -7.68
C LYS A 555 1.32 -17.47 -8.19
N SER A 556 2.18 -16.57 -7.72
CA SER A 556 3.57 -16.45 -8.15
C SER A 556 4.35 -17.75 -7.89
N ARG A 557 5.30 -18.08 -8.78
CA ARG A 557 6.20 -19.22 -8.55
C ARG A 557 7.15 -18.94 -7.39
N GLU A 558 7.55 -17.68 -7.26
CA GLU A 558 8.51 -17.18 -6.27
C GLU A 558 8.05 -15.77 -5.89
N ARG A 559 8.44 -15.33 -4.69
CA ARG A 559 8.11 -14.00 -4.18
C ARG A 559 9.37 -13.35 -3.61
N LYS A 560 9.61 -12.08 -3.95
CA LYS A 560 10.78 -11.32 -3.44
C LYS A 560 10.45 -10.51 -2.19
N TYR A 561 9.18 -10.30 -1.91
CA TYR A 561 8.68 -9.44 -0.85
C TYR A 561 7.86 -10.27 0.14
N PRO A 562 7.76 -9.87 1.42
CA PRO A 562 6.99 -10.61 2.40
C PRO A 562 5.49 -10.64 2.05
N VAL A 563 4.80 -11.63 2.62
CA VAL A 563 3.34 -11.69 2.71
C VAL A 563 2.94 -11.09 4.04
N ASP A 564 2.25 -9.96 4.02
CA ASP A 564 1.84 -9.22 5.20
C ASP A 564 0.30 -9.18 5.30
N PHE A 565 -0.24 -9.99 6.20
CA PHE A 565 -1.66 -10.02 6.55
C PHE A 565 -2.07 -8.93 7.55
N GLY A 566 -1.11 -8.23 8.15
CA GLY A 566 -1.29 -7.22 9.20
C GLY A 566 -1.60 -7.80 10.57
N VAL A 567 -2.26 -8.95 10.63
CA VAL A 567 -2.65 -9.62 11.87
C VAL A 567 -2.53 -11.14 11.75
N ALA A 568 -2.37 -11.81 12.88
CA ALA A 568 -2.51 -13.26 12.95
C ALA A 568 -3.96 -13.67 12.62
N GLN A 569 -4.13 -14.80 11.93
CA GLN A 569 -5.42 -15.28 11.45
C GLN A 569 -5.75 -16.67 12.02
N GLU A 570 -7.02 -16.89 12.34
CA GLU A 570 -7.53 -18.18 12.78
C GLU A 570 -8.91 -18.46 12.18
N GLU A 571 -9.04 -19.56 11.46
CA GLU A 571 -10.30 -20.06 10.95
C GLU A 571 -10.53 -21.45 11.52
N ILE A 572 -11.71 -21.66 12.12
CA ILE A 572 -12.13 -22.96 12.65
C ILE A 572 -13.49 -23.30 12.06
N ILE A 573 -13.62 -24.51 11.53
CA ILE A 573 -14.91 -25.08 11.12
C ILE A 573 -15.10 -26.39 11.89
N LEU A 574 -16.19 -26.44 12.65
CA LEU A 574 -16.69 -27.62 13.35
C LEU A 574 -17.92 -28.09 12.61
N LEU A 575 -17.90 -29.30 12.05
CA LEU A 575 -19.07 -29.88 11.42
C LEU A 575 -19.45 -31.18 12.12
N ASN A 576 -20.71 -31.25 12.51
CA ASN A 576 -21.37 -32.44 13.03
C ASN A 576 -22.45 -32.82 12.02
N LEU A 577 -22.33 -33.99 11.40
CA LEU A 577 -23.24 -34.47 10.38
C LEU A 577 -23.82 -35.82 10.80
N GLU A 578 -25.14 -35.88 10.99
CA GLU A 578 -25.87 -37.15 11.18
C GLU A 578 -26.40 -37.65 9.82
N TYR A 579 -26.32 -38.95 9.58
CA TYR A 579 -26.89 -39.57 8.39
C TYR A 579 -27.68 -40.84 8.73
N PRO A 580 -28.71 -41.21 7.95
CA PRO A 580 -29.58 -42.34 8.25
C PRO A 580 -28.89 -43.68 7.97
N ALA A 581 -29.38 -44.74 8.59
CA ALA A 581 -28.86 -46.11 8.40
C ALA A 581 -28.99 -46.62 6.95
N GLY A 582 -29.85 -46.00 6.13
CA GLY A 582 -29.99 -46.31 4.70
C GLY A 582 -28.90 -45.69 3.81
N TYR A 583 -27.91 -45.02 4.38
CA TYR A 583 -26.77 -44.47 3.65
C TYR A 583 -25.46 -44.96 4.27
N LYS A 584 -24.44 -45.10 3.42
CA LYS A 584 -23.04 -45.28 3.81
C LYS A 584 -22.17 -44.22 3.15
N LEU A 585 -21.05 -43.88 3.76
CA LEU A 585 -20.03 -43.06 3.12
C LEU A 585 -19.18 -43.93 2.17
N ASP A 586 -18.94 -43.46 0.94
CA ASP A 586 -18.11 -44.16 -0.07
C ASP A 586 -16.62 -44.01 0.26
N GLU A 587 -16.18 -42.77 0.45
CA GLU A 587 -14.78 -42.43 0.73
C GLU A 587 -14.65 -41.58 2.00
N ILE A 588 -13.71 -41.98 2.86
CA ILE A 588 -13.34 -41.24 4.07
C ILE A 588 -12.16 -40.31 3.74
N PRO A 589 -12.32 -38.98 3.87
CA PRO A 589 -11.21 -38.04 3.72
C PRO A 589 -10.08 -38.35 4.71
N LYS A 590 -8.84 -38.30 4.24
CA LYS A 590 -7.67 -38.54 5.10
C LYS A 590 -7.42 -37.35 6.01
N ASN A 591 -7.13 -37.65 7.28
CA ASN A 591 -6.64 -36.65 8.24
C ASN A 591 -5.35 -36.01 7.74
N MET A 592 -5.24 -34.70 7.91
CA MET A 592 -4.10 -33.90 7.44
C MET A 592 -3.66 -32.92 8.52
N ALA A 593 -2.34 -32.79 8.69
CA ALA A 593 -1.74 -31.73 9.49
C ALA A 593 -0.51 -31.19 8.76
N LEU A 594 -0.49 -29.89 8.50
CA LEU A 594 0.60 -29.19 7.82
C LEU A 594 1.09 -28.07 8.74
N ALA A 595 2.37 -28.09 9.11
CA ALA A 595 2.97 -27.05 9.93
C ALA A 595 3.87 -26.17 9.06
N LEU A 596 3.78 -24.86 9.24
CA LEU A 596 4.73 -23.94 8.66
C LEU A 596 6.05 -23.94 9.46
N PRO A 597 7.18 -23.66 8.81
CA PRO A 597 8.46 -23.45 9.49
C PRO A 597 8.37 -22.39 10.60
N ASN A 598 9.33 -22.42 11.53
CA ASN A 598 9.48 -21.41 12.59
C ASN A 598 8.21 -21.18 13.44
N LYS A 599 7.36 -22.20 13.58
CA LYS A 599 6.06 -22.11 14.25
C LYS A 599 5.16 -21.01 13.65
N GLY A 600 5.31 -20.74 12.35
CA GLY A 600 4.58 -19.68 11.64
C GLY A 600 3.09 -19.96 11.51
N GLY A 601 2.65 -21.20 11.69
CA GLY A 601 1.24 -21.54 11.61
C GLY A 601 1.03 -23.02 11.38
N MET A 602 -0.22 -23.43 11.36
CA MET A 602 -0.62 -24.81 11.14
C MET A 602 -1.98 -24.89 10.48
N PHE A 603 -2.12 -25.83 9.56
CA PHE A 603 -3.39 -26.31 9.06
C PHE A 603 -3.66 -27.71 9.63
N LYS A 604 -4.85 -27.95 10.16
CA LYS A 604 -5.31 -29.24 10.65
C LYS A 604 -6.67 -29.56 10.06
N PHE A 605 -6.82 -30.79 9.61
CA PHE A 605 -8.08 -31.39 9.22
C PHE A 605 -8.19 -32.77 9.86
N ASN A 606 -9.23 -32.96 10.67
CA ASN A 606 -9.57 -34.24 11.29
C ASN A 606 -11.00 -34.61 10.92
N PHE A 607 -11.15 -35.82 10.41
CA PHE A 607 -12.40 -36.47 10.05
C PHE A 607 -12.55 -37.71 10.92
N ASN A 608 -13.66 -37.80 11.64
CA ASN A 608 -14.02 -38.95 12.46
C ASN A 608 -15.41 -39.43 12.08
N ASP A 609 -15.54 -40.68 11.66
CA ASP A 609 -16.82 -41.34 11.42
C ASP A 609 -17.14 -42.30 12.57
N LEU A 610 -18.26 -42.06 13.23
CA LEU A 610 -18.78 -42.84 14.35
C LEU A 610 -20.10 -43.51 13.93
N ALA A 611 -20.02 -44.33 12.88
CA ALA A 611 -21.10 -45.15 12.29
C ALA A 611 -22.29 -44.41 11.66
N ASN A 612 -22.88 -43.43 12.34
CA ASN A 612 -23.99 -42.60 11.82
C ASN A 612 -23.78 -41.11 12.10
N LYS A 613 -22.59 -40.74 12.59
CA LYS A 613 -22.19 -39.36 12.90
C LYS A 613 -20.80 -39.10 12.39
N ILE A 614 -20.68 -38.11 11.51
CA ILE A 614 -19.41 -37.57 11.05
C ILE A 614 -19.10 -36.31 11.87
N ASN A 615 -17.89 -36.26 12.42
CA ASN A 615 -17.34 -35.06 13.04
C ASN A 615 -16.13 -34.61 12.24
N ILE A 616 -16.16 -33.36 11.78
CA ILE A 616 -15.05 -32.72 11.07
C ILE A 616 -14.55 -31.55 11.91
N TYR A 617 -13.25 -31.54 12.15
CA TYR A 617 -12.50 -30.41 12.69
C TYR A 617 -11.55 -29.88 11.62
N TYR A 618 -11.81 -28.68 11.12
CA TYR A 618 -10.93 -27.93 10.23
C TYR A 618 -10.39 -26.73 10.99
N SER A 619 -9.08 -26.52 10.95
CA SER A 619 -8.45 -25.34 11.54
C SER A 619 -7.28 -24.85 10.70
N LEU A 620 -7.34 -23.58 10.31
CA LEU A 620 -6.20 -22.82 9.79
C LEU A 620 -5.79 -21.82 10.87
N ASN A 621 -4.56 -21.90 11.34
CA ASN A 621 -4.00 -20.96 12.31
C ASN A 621 -2.69 -20.39 11.77
N LEU A 622 -2.69 -19.12 11.40
CA LEU A 622 -1.54 -18.35 10.94
C LEU A 622 -1.09 -17.46 12.09
N THR A 623 0.00 -17.82 12.77
CA THR A 623 0.40 -17.18 14.03
C THR A 623 1.14 -15.87 13.81
N LYS A 624 1.76 -15.70 12.64
CA LYS A 624 2.49 -14.48 12.27
C LYS A 624 1.61 -13.54 11.45
N PRO A 625 1.73 -12.22 11.67
CA PRO A 625 1.14 -11.22 10.78
C PRO A 625 1.92 -11.07 9.46
N VAL A 626 3.22 -11.35 9.48
CA VAL A 626 4.13 -11.21 8.33
C VAL A 626 4.93 -12.51 8.15
N TYR A 627 5.01 -12.98 6.89
CA TYR A 627 5.81 -14.12 6.46
C TYR A 627 6.84 -13.64 5.44
N ASP A 628 8.11 -13.92 5.71
CA ASP A 628 9.20 -13.47 4.85
C ASP A 628 9.21 -14.18 3.49
N ALA A 629 9.94 -13.63 2.52
CA ALA A 629 10.08 -14.21 1.18
C ALA A 629 10.55 -15.67 1.22
N THR A 630 11.39 -16.04 2.19
CA THR A 630 11.87 -17.42 2.38
C THR A 630 10.79 -18.39 2.88
N GLU A 631 9.74 -17.89 3.53
CA GLU A 631 8.61 -18.68 4.04
C GLU A 631 7.49 -18.83 3.00
N TYR A 632 7.53 -18.04 1.91
CA TYR A 632 6.48 -17.95 0.90
C TYR A 632 6.09 -19.31 0.29
N LEU A 633 7.07 -20.13 -0.11
CA LEU A 633 6.77 -21.42 -0.77
C LEU A 633 6.04 -22.39 0.17
N SER A 634 6.40 -22.40 1.46
CA SER A 634 5.70 -23.21 2.47
C SER A 634 4.27 -22.70 2.70
N LEU A 635 4.10 -21.37 2.76
CA LEU A 635 2.77 -20.76 2.89
C LEU A 635 1.90 -21.08 1.67
N LYS A 636 2.46 -20.99 0.47
CA LYS A 636 1.77 -21.32 -0.78
C LYS A 636 1.32 -22.78 -0.81
N ASP A 637 2.21 -23.74 -0.54
CA ASP A 637 1.87 -25.18 -0.52
C ASP A 637 0.79 -25.50 0.54
N LEU A 638 0.87 -24.87 1.71
CA LEU A 638 -0.18 -25.01 2.74
C LEU A 638 -1.55 -24.59 2.20
N PHE A 639 -1.65 -23.42 1.55
CA PHE A 639 -2.91 -22.94 0.97
C PHE A 639 -3.36 -23.83 -0.21
N GLU A 640 -2.44 -24.33 -1.04
CA GLU A 640 -2.79 -25.26 -2.14
C GLU A 640 -3.42 -26.55 -1.61
N ARG A 641 -2.78 -27.20 -0.63
CA ARG A 641 -3.29 -28.44 -0.03
C ARG A 641 -4.60 -28.24 0.73
N MET A 642 -4.70 -27.15 1.47
CA MET A 642 -5.92 -26.76 2.18
C MET A 642 -7.08 -26.57 1.20
N LEU A 643 -6.86 -25.85 0.10
CA LEU A 643 -7.91 -25.59 -0.89
C LEU A 643 -8.28 -26.85 -1.70
N GLN A 644 -7.31 -27.71 -2.00
CA GLN A 644 -7.57 -29.01 -2.62
C GLN A 644 -8.49 -29.86 -1.75
N LEU A 645 -8.26 -29.87 -0.43
CA LEU A 645 -9.14 -30.55 0.51
C LEU A 645 -10.56 -29.97 0.50
N LYS A 646 -10.71 -28.64 0.49
CA LYS A 646 -12.03 -27.98 0.45
C LYS A 646 -12.82 -28.27 -0.84
N GLN A 647 -12.15 -28.71 -1.91
CA GLN A 647 -12.79 -29.17 -3.14
C GLN A 647 -13.28 -30.63 -3.06
N THR A 648 -13.01 -31.34 -1.97
CA THR A 648 -13.45 -32.73 -1.79
C THR A 648 -14.90 -32.77 -1.32
N ASP A 649 -15.73 -33.51 -2.04
CA ASP A 649 -17.10 -33.78 -1.65
C ASP A 649 -17.16 -35.03 -0.74
N LEU A 650 -18.05 -34.99 0.24
CA LEU A 650 -18.48 -36.19 0.96
C LEU A 650 -19.48 -36.92 0.08
N VAL A 651 -19.20 -38.19 -0.23
CA VAL A 651 -20.03 -39.01 -1.11
C VAL A 651 -20.80 -40.05 -0.30
N PHE A 652 -22.12 -39.93 -0.25
CA PHE A 652 -23.00 -40.90 0.38
C PHE A 652 -23.64 -41.81 -0.67
N ILE A 653 -23.59 -43.12 -0.44
CA ILE A 653 -24.26 -44.13 -1.26
C ILE A 653 -25.48 -44.63 -0.50
N LYS A 654 -26.63 -44.65 -1.17
CA LYS A 654 -27.86 -45.27 -0.67
C LYS A 654 -27.72 -46.81 -0.67
N LEU A 655 -28.05 -47.45 0.45
CA LEU A 655 -27.89 -48.90 0.68
C LEU A 655 -29.04 -49.74 0.12
#